data_AF-A0A2V5NJR0-F1
#
_entry.id   AF-A0A2V5NJR0-F1
#
_cell.length_a   1.000
_cell.length_b   1.000
_cell.length_c   1.000
_cell.angle_alpha   90.00
_cell.angle_beta   90.00
_cell.angle_gamma   90.00
#
_symmetry.space_group_name_H-M   'P 1'
#
loop_
_entity.id
_entity.type
_entity.pdbx_description
1 polymer ?
#
loop_
_entity_poly.entity_id
_entity_poly.type
_entity_poly.pdbx_seq_one_letter_code
_entity_poly.pdbx_strand_id
1 'polypeptide(L)'
;MKSLSSIITNARVFRVGFFHTALCVSITVALLAAPTFTYAQNSHKPTAKHFKARVDESGPPQAEPGVQPSNEAIQPTSGPAISPFSITAAFLVTTPSWTALGPAPIPNGQTIPADANGISLTQAPVSGRLTAVAIDPADPNTAYVGAAQGGVYQTRDGGATWTPLMDNTAIAQTLAVGSLELDPTDATGNTLLVGSGESNFSADSYAGFGVYKLTNLKTSPVLSGPFNQSTTATDVFSKRSLSGLAIDPNHHDTVYVGSSTGQQGIGPQAFVGAPARGVFRSTNFFSGASTFTKLAVANLPAGFDFRVTSIVYEPGSSDHIFVGVADAAAQGIGGIYFTTNASAGTPVFTKVLATAIADFAPVKLAINKIGDTVTVVAATGETAPSNQGQGKAYKAVYKSSKPKNVNFTGLPSANGFAAGQGFYNLGVAIDPTNSNNIYVVGTLNGTFLFSRNGGGTFTPSNDTLHVDSHMVGVAPSNPSVIYTGNDGGVWRSNDMGLHWIDRNTATFSATQFQSVAVHPTDPNFSIGGTQDNGTNFFQPNRTWTRVDFGDGGYALIDQTATDTENVTMYHTYFNATNNLIGFGRVLKTSCAIEGQWSFKGAYTPPVDPTVHCDGTTDTFNGILLSDPVNFYAPVALGPVVTGGSGQTVYFGTNKLYRSINKGDLMTIVSQAFTSNVSAIGISKTNDDVRIVGLNSGKVFATITGGNPMTDVTQTGMPAKYLARAVIDPNDPNTAYVVYNGNGSTPTFKHIFKAANLNLTGTGTVTWTETDTGIPDVSVNAFVVDPADSTHLYAGTDRGVFNSTDGGSSWSLYGIGLPDAAVFDLAISSDGHLRAATHGRGFYEIVKAP
;
A
#
# COMPACT_ATOMS: atom_id res chain seq x y z
N MET A 1 42.08 38.08 45.75
CA MET A 1 41.98 39.29 44.91
C MET A 1 41.56 38.88 43.52
N LYS A 2 40.38 39.38 43.10
CA LYS A 2 39.88 39.59 41.72
C LYS A 2 40.07 38.51 40.64
N SER A 3 38.96 37.83 40.34
CA SER A 3 38.28 37.79 39.02
C SER A 3 39.07 37.34 37.77
N LEU A 4 38.67 36.19 37.20
CA LEU A 4 38.05 36.14 35.86
C LEU A 4 37.54 34.73 35.52
N SER A 5 36.28 34.67 35.12
CA SER A 5 35.54 33.53 34.59
C SER A 5 35.41 33.65 33.06
N SER A 6 35.64 32.55 32.32
CA SER A 6 34.99 32.27 31.03
C SER A 6 35.27 30.82 30.62
N ILE A 7 34.27 29.94 30.67
CA ILE A 7 33.54 29.36 29.52
C ILE A 7 34.42 28.41 28.68
N ILE A 8 34.26 27.10 28.93
CA ILE A 8 34.44 26.04 27.93
C ILE A 8 33.09 25.36 27.78
N THR A 9 32.42 25.63 26.68
CA THR A 9 31.18 24.99 26.23
C THR A 9 31.53 23.57 25.77
N ASN A 10 31.15 22.56 26.55
CA ASN A 10 31.06 21.19 26.08
C ASN A 10 29.80 21.05 25.21
N ALA A 11 29.98 21.01 23.89
CA ALA A 11 28.94 20.65 22.95
C ALA A 11 28.59 19.16 23.14
N ARG A 12 27.55 18.87 23.93
CA ARG A 12 26.85 17.59 23.89
C ARG A 12 25.74 17.72 22.84
N VAL A 13 25.99 17.19 21.65
CA VAL A 13 24.96 16.95 20.65
C VAL A 13 24.08 15.80 21.16
N PHE A 14 22.91 16.14 21.69
CA PHE A 14 21.81 15.20 21.87
C PHE A 14 20.77 15.56 20.81
N ARG A 15 20.60 14.68 19.81
CA ARG A 15 19.60 14.83 18.76
C ARG A 15 18.67 13.62 18.78
N VAL A 16 17.39 13.97 18.91
CA VAL A 16 16.13 13.31 18.58
C VAL A 16 16.24 11.84 18.12
N GLY A 17 15.60 10.97 18.89
CA GLY A 17 15.35 9.58 18.50
C GLY A 17 13.90 9.47 18.08
N PHE A 18 13.60 9.40 16.78
CA PHE A 18 12.29 8.94 16.34
C PHE A 18 12.28 7.42 16.58
N PHE A 19 11.77 7.03 17.75
CA PHE A 19 11.58 5.63 18.08
C PHE A 19 10.65 4.99 17.04
N HIS A 20 11.22 4.11 16.23
CA HIS A 20 10.52 3.13 15.39
C HIS A 20 9.79 2.12 16.28
N THR A 21 8.79 2.58 17.02
CA THR A 21 7.84 1.74 17.74
C THR A 21 6.46 1.98 17.16
N ALA A 22 6.15 1.30 16.07
CA ALA A 22 4.81 0.78 15.88
C ALA A 22 4.55 -0.20 17.04
N LEU A 23 3.92 0.27 18.11
CA LEU A 23 3.58 -0.57 19.27
C LEU A 23 2.20 -0.18 19.82
N CYS A 24 1.25 -1.10 19.69
CA CYS A 24 0.05 -1.10 20.51
C CYS A 24 0.37 -1.70 21.89
N VAL A 25 0.23 -0.85 22.91
CA VAL A 25 -0.14 -1.08 24.32
C VAL A 25 -0.08 -2.52 24.87
N SER A 26 0.84 -2.76 25.81
CA SER A 26 0.62 -3.54 27.05
C SER A 26 1.69 -3.22 28.11
N ILE A 27 1.27 -3.06 29.36
CA ILE A 27 2.00 -2.53 30.53
C ILE A 27 2.97 -3.57 31.14
N THR A 28 4.22 -3.19 31.47
CA THR A 28 4.84 -3.19 32.84
C THR A 28 6.37 -2.99 32.78
N VAL A 29 6.88 -2.17 33.71
CA VAL A 29 8.24 -1.63 33.89
C VAL A 29 9.26 -2.65 34.43
N ALA A 30 10.52 -2.59 33.97
CA ALA A 30 11.72 -2.83 34.80
C ALA A 30 13.01 -2.26 34.17
N LEU A 31 13.73 -1.43 34.94
CA LEU A 31 15.07 -0.91 34.66
C LEU A 31 16.16 -1.97 34.92
N LEU A 32 17.28 -1.94 34.17
CA LEU A 32 18.65 -1.65 34.69
C LEU A 32 19.80 -1.96 33.69
N ALA A 33 20.70 -0.97 33.59
CA ALA A 33 22.16 -0.99 33.43
C ALA A 33 22.84 -1.74 32.25
N ALA A 34 23.45 -0.95 31.36
CA ALA A 34 24.55 -1.37 30.46
C ALA A 34 25.92 -0.94 31.03
N PRO A 35 27.00 -1.72 30.84
CA PRO A 35 28.36 -1.23 30.92
C PRO A 35 28.94 -0.97 29.53
N THR A 36 29.70 0.12 29.47
CA THR A 36 30.50 0.65 28.36
C THR A 36 31.69 -0.24 27.99
N PHE A 37 32.03 -0.34 26.70
CA PHE A 37 33.42 -0.54 26.27
C PHE A 37 33.74 0.30 25.03
N THR A 38 34.85 1.02 25.16
CA THR A 38 35.52 1.94 24.25
C THR A 38 36.14 1.23 23.03
N TYR A 39 35.95 1.80 21.84
CA TYR A 39 36.71 1.45 20.63
C TYR A 39 37.73 2.55 20.32
N ALA A 40 39.00 2.15 20.18
CA ALA A 40 40.10 3.03 19.83
C ALA A 40 40.13 3.25 18.30
N GLN A 41 40.27 4.51 17.91
CA GLN A 41 40.49 4.92 16.53
C GLN A 41 41.87 4.50 16.04
N ASN A 42 41.94 3.99 14.81
CA ASN A 42 43.14 4.09 13.99
C ASN A 42 42.77 4.76 12.66
N SER A 43 43.52 5.81 12.36
CA SER A 43 43.37 6.70 11.23
C SER A 43 44.29 6.27 10.10
N HIS A 44 43.79 6.14 8.88
CA HIS A 44 44.62 6.23 7.68
C HIS A 44 43.87 6.94 6.55
N LYS A 45 44.44 8.07 6.13
CA LYS A 45 44.06 8.89 4.98
C LYS A 45 44.45 8.17 3.67
N PRO A 46 43.64 8.23 2.60
CA PRO A 46 44.11 7.96 1.25
C PRO A 46 44.47 9.26 0.52
N THR A 47 45.56 9.19 -0.22
CA THR A 47 46.03 10.21 -1.17
C THR A 47 45.37 10.01 -2.53
N ALA A 48 44.92 11.10 -3.14
CA ALA A 48 44.34 11.12 -4.47
C ALA A 48 45.41 11.07 -5.57
N LYS A 49 45.16 10.31 -6.64
CA LYS A 49 45.84 10.48 -7.94
C LYS A 49 44.83 10.43 -9.08
N HIS A 50 44.90 11.47 -9.89
CA HIS A 50 44.17 11.72 -11.13
C HIS A 50 44.42 10.66 -12.21
N PHE A 51 43.39 10.38 -13.02
CA PHE A 51 43.55 9.97 -14.41
C PHE A 51 42.54 10.73 -15.30
N LYS A 52 43.08 11.39 -16.33
CA LYS A 52 42.34 12.03 -17.44
C LYS A 52 41.99 10.96 -18.47
N ALA A 53 40.74 10.92 -18.94
CA ALA A 53 40.34 10.17 -20.12
C ALA A 53 40.24 11.11 -21.33
N ARG A 54 40.78 10.65 -22.46
CA ARG A 54 40.84 11.30 -23.78
C ARG A 54 39.67 10.78 -24.62
N VAL A 55 39.07 11.69 -25.38
CA VAL A 55 37.99 11.44 -26.34
C VAL A 55 38.64 11.09 -27.68
N ASP A 56 38.20 10.00 -28.33
CA ASP A 56 38.46 9.72 -29.74
C ASP A 56 37.13 9.37 -30.44
N GLU A 57 36.86 10.10 -31.52
CA GLU A 57 35.73 9.96 -32.44
C GLU A 57 36.06 8.93 -33.54
N SER A 58 35.09 8.11 -33.95
CA SER A 58 35.06 7.52 -35.31
C SER A 58 33.64 7.14 -35.73
N GLY A 59 33.27 7.51 -36.96
CA GLY A 59 31.91 7.62 -37.48
C GLY A 59 31.23 6.33 -38.02
N PRO A 60 30.05 6.47 -38.66
CA PRO A 60 29.22 5.34 -39.09
C PRO A 60 29.45 4.93 -40.54
N PRO A 61 29.25 3.64 -40.92
CA PRO A 61 29.35 3.20 -42.31
C PRO A 61 28.03 3.29 -43.08
N GLN A 62 28.19 3.25 -44.41
CA GLN A 62 27.31 3.69 -45.49
C GLN A 62 26.13 2.76 -45.84
N ALA A 63 25.16 3.35 -46.56
CA ALA A 63 24.04 2.72 -47.26
C ALA A 63 24.34 2.54 -48.76
N GLU A 64 23.69 1.56 -49.41
CA GLU A 64 23.61 1.31 -50.87
C GLU A 64 22.45 0.30 -51.16
N PRO A 65 21.91 0.16 -52.39
CA PRO A 65 20.56 0.67 -52.72
C PRO A 65 19.56 -0.33 -53.36
N GLY A 66 18.28 0.07 -53.35
CA GLY A 66 17.32 0.06 -54.47
C GLY A 66 16.94 -1.24 -55.21
N VAL A 67 15.68 -1.66 -55.06
CA VAL A 67 14.92 -2.39 -56.11
C VAL A 67 13.44 -1.96 -56.07
N GLN A 68 12.92 -1.41 -57.18
CA GLN A 68 11.48 -1.32 -57.49
C GLN A 68 11.07 -2.49 -58.39
N PRO A 69 9.77 -2.82 -58.46
CA PRO A 69 9.13 -2.70 -59.78
C PRO A 69 7.65 -2.24 -59.81
N SER A 70 7.37 -1.49 -60.89
CA SER A 70 6.22 -1.51 -61.83
C SER A 70 4.77 -1.19 -61.39
N ASN A 71 4.35 -0.03 -61.89
CA ASN A 71 3.03 0.40 -62.41
C ASN A 71 1.99 -0.67 -62.74
N GLU A 72 0.72 -0.37 -62.41
CA GLU A 72 -0.35 -0.34 -63.42
C GLU A 72 -1.49 0.60 -62.98
N ALA A 73 -1.87 1.51 -63.87
CA ALA A 73 -2.89 2.52 -63.69
C ALA A 73 -4.16 2.11 -64.44
N ILE A 74 -5.31 2.14 -63.77
CA ILE A 74 -6.63 2.04 -64.40
C ILE A 74 -7.40 3.33 -64.05
N GLN A 75 -7.69 4.12 -65.08
CA GLN A 75 -8.61 5.25 -65.04
C GLN A 75 -10.07 4.74 -65.13
N PRO A 76 -11.01 5.22 -64.29
CA PRO A 76 -12.43 5.00 -64.51
C PRO A 76 -13.10 6.22 -65.18
N THR A 77 -13.98 5.89 -66.11
CA THR A 77 -14.84 6.78 -66.89
C THR A 77 -15.88 7.52 -66.03
N SER A 78 -16.19 8.75 -66.47
CA SER A 78 -17.16 9.70 -65.92
C SER A 78 -18.60 9.20 -65.86
N GLY A 79 -19.22 9.30 -64.68
CA GLY A 79 -20.67 9.27 -64.44
C GLY A 79 -21.13 10.57 -63.73
N PRO A 80 -22.42 10.94 -63.80
CA PRO A 80 -22.87 12.32 -63.58
C PRO A 80 -22.89 12.72 -62.10
N ALA A 81 -22.68 14.02 -61.88
CA ALA A 81 -22.56 14.67 -60.58
C ALA A 81 -23.76 14.40 -59.66
N ILE A 82 -23.47 13.85 -58.48
CA ILE A 82 -24.38 13.79 -57.34
C ILE A 82 -23.91 14.89 -56.37
N SER A 83 -24.85 15.75 -55.96
CA SER A 83 -24.70 16.79 -54.94
C SER A 83 -23.78 16.37 -53.78
N PRO A 84 -22.91 17.26 -53.26
CA PRO A 84 -22.18 16.93 -52.04
C PRO A 84 -23.20 16.79 -50.91
N PHE A 85 -23.40 15.56 -50.45
CA PHE A 85 -23.97 15.32 -49.14
C PHE A 85 -23.08 16.05 -48.13
N SER A 86 -23.68 16.96 -47.36
CA SER A 86 -23.04 17.51 -46.18
C SER A 86 -22.65 16.35 -45.27
N ILE A 87 -21.36 16.03 -45.23
CA ILE A 87 -20.80 15.22 -44.17
C ILE A 87 -20.88 16.11 -42.93
N THR A 88 -21.95 15.97 -42.15
CA THR A 88 -21.91 16.40 -40.76
C THR A 88 -20.69 15.72 -40.16
N ALA A 89 -19.68 16.52 -39.79
CA ALA A 89 -18.58 16.05 -38.98
C ALA A 89 -19.21 15.41 -37.74
N ALA A 90 -19.24 14.08 -37.71
CA ALA A 90 -19.46 13.37 -36.47
C ALA A 90 -18.30 13.80 -35.59
N PHE A 91 -18.58 14.61 -34.57
CA PHE A 91 -17.63 14.87 -33.51
C PHE A 91 -17.23 13.49 -32.99
N LEU A 92 -16.00 13.07 -33.27
CA LEU A 92 -15.37 11.98 -32.55
C LEU A 92 -15.30 12.46 -31.11
N VAL A 93 -16.28 12.06 -30.29
CA VAL A 93 -16.18 12.19 -28.84
C VAL A 93 -15.09 11.20 -28.45
N THR A 94 -13.86 11.70 -28.37
CA THR A 94 -12.75 10.93 -27.82
C THR A 94 -13.03 10.75 -26.34
N THR A 95 -13.24 9.51 -25.90
CA THR A 95 -13.35 9.20 -24.48
C THR A 95 -12.14 9.79 -23.74
N PRO A 96 -12.34 10.59 -22.67
CA PRO A 96 -11.23 11.14 -21.90
C PRO A 96 -10.25 10.04 -21.46
N SER A 97 -8.95 10.30 -21.50
CA SER A 97 -7.92 9.33 -21.11
C SER A 97 -7.10 9.83 -19.92
N TRP A 98 -6.96 8.98 -18.92
CA TRP A 98 -6.06 9.17 -17.81
C TRP A 98 -4.60 9.05 -18.27
N THR A 99 -3.74 9.89 -17.71
CA THR A 99 -2.30 9.92 -17.93
C THR A 99 -1.60 9.72 -16.60
N ALA A 100 -0.67 8.76 -16.52
CA ALA A 100 0.15 8.58 -15.33
C ALA A 100 1.16 9.72 -15.19
N LEU A 101 1.27 10.26 -13.98
CA LEU A 101 2.23 11.30 -13.60
C LEU A 101 3.41 10.78 -12.79
N GLY A 102 3.38 9.53 -12.33
CA GLY A 102 4.37 8.96 -11.40
C GLY A 102 3.96 9.15 -9.93
N PRO A 103 4.90 9.16 -8.97
CA PRO A 103 6.32 8.84 -9.15
C PRO A 103 6.49 7.37 -9.57
N ALA A 104 7.45 7.14 -10.45
CA ALA A 104 7.88 5.82 -10.88
C ALA A 104 9.37 5.96 -11.22
N PRO A 105 10.29 5.74 -10.27
CA PRO A 105 10.08 5.62 -8.81
C PRO A 105 10.03 6.98 -8.10
N ILE A 106 9.89 6.98 -6.76
CA ILE A 106 10.27 8.10 -5.88
C ILE A 106 11.81 8.13 -5.83
N PRO A 107 12.49 9.20 -6.28
CA PRO A 107 13.93 9.13 -6.52
C PRO A 107 14.80 9.13 -5.26
N ASN A 108 14.36 9.81 -4.19
CA ASN A 108 15.07 9.94 -2.91
C ASN A 108 14.30 9.24 -1.78
N GLY A 109 14.09 7.94 -1.95
CA GLY A 109 13.28 7.10 -1.06
C GLY A 109 13.84 6.92 0.35
N GLN A 110 13.03 6.30 1.21
CA GLN A 110 13.40 5.96 2.58
C GLN A 110 14.11 4.61 2.59
N THR A 111 15.42 4.59 2.89
CA THR A 111 16.17 3.34 2.97
C THR A 111 17.06 3.28 4.21
N ILE A 112 17.53 2.09 4.55
CA ILE A 112 18.47 1.82 5.64
C ILE A 112 19.92 1.75 5.13
N PRO A 113 20.92 2.11 5.98
CA PRO A 113 20.76 2.59 7.35
C PRO A 113 20.16 4.00 7.43
N ALA A 114 19.43 4.27 8.51
CA ALA A 114 18.93 5.60 8.85
C ALA A 114 19.64 6.13 10.11
N ASP A 115 19.65 7.44 10.31
CA ASP A 115 20.14 8.07 11.52
C ASP A 115 19.18 7.86 12.71
N ALA A 116 19.50 8.40 13.88
CA ALA A 116 18.65 8.28 15.07
C ALA A 116 17.26 8.94 14.90
N ASN A 117 17.14 9.90 13.98
CA ASN A 117 15.89 10.58 13.65
C ASN A 117 15.06 9.79 12.61
N GLY A 118 15.56 8.66 12.12
CA GLY A 118 14.94 7.91 11.03
C GLY A 118 15.21 8.50 9.65
N ILE A 119 16.07 9.52 9.54
CA ILE A 119 16.46 10.09 8.25
C ILE A 119 17.42 9.13 7.57
N SER A 120 17.08 8.72 6.35
CA SER A 120 17.89 7.76 5.61
C SER A 120 19.30 8.29 5.31
N LEU A 121 20.32 7.50 5.65
CA LEU A 121 21.72 7.79 5.32
C LEU A 121 22.05 7.41 3.87
N THR A 122 21.21 6.56 3.28
CA THR A 122 21.19 6.16 1.88
C THR A 122 19.85 6.60 1.30
N GLN A 123 19.83 7.30 0.16
CA GLN A 123 18.58 7.73 -0.50
C GLN A 123 18.47 7.04 -1.85
N ALA A 124 18.19 5.74 -1.83
CA ALA A 124 17.92 4.98 -3.05
C ALA A 124 16.47 5.20 -3.52
N PRO A 125 16.18 4.99 -4.83
CA PRO A 125 14.81 5.05 -5.30
C PRO A 125 13.92 3.99 -4.64
N VAL A 126 12.67 4.36 -4.38
CA VAL A 126 11.64 3.47 -3.80
C VAL A 126 10.32 3.63 -4.54
N SER A 127 9.43 2.65 -4.41
CA SER A 127 8.10 2.66 -5.01
C SER A 127 7.00 2.44 -3.97
N GLY A 128 6.62 1.18 -3.73
CA GLY A 128 5.54 0.82 -2.83
C GLY A 128 5.49 -0.69 -2.60
N ARG A 129 4.56 -1.14 -1.75
CA ARG A 129 4.60 -2.47 -1.13
C ARG A 129 4.52 -3.64 -2.12
N LEU A 130 5.43 -4.59 -1.95
CA LEU A 130 5.43 -5.90 -2.62
C LEU A 130 5.10 -7.03 -1.65
N THR A 131 4.33 -8.02 -2.12
CA THR A 131 3.77 -9.11 -1.28
C THR A 131 4.18 -10.49 -1.76
N ALA A 132 4.56 -10.65 -3.03
CA ALA A 132 4.83 -11.95 -3.63
C ALA A 132 5.93 -11.87 -4.71
N VAL A 133 6.63 -12.98 -4.91
CA VAL A 133 7.63 -13.16 -5.97
C VAL A 133 7.58 -14.58 -6.52
N ALA A 134 7.74 -14.70 -7.84
CA ALA A 134 8.05 -15.95 -8.52
C ALA A 134 9.21 -15.71 -9.50
N ILE A 135 10.15 -16.65 -9.59
CA ILE A 135 11.34 -16.52 -10.44
C ILE A 135 11.35 -17.69 -11.42
N ASP A 136 11.63 -17.41 -12.69
CA ASP A 136 11.69 -18.43 -13.72
C ASP A 136 12.71 -19.53 -13.33
N PRO A 137 12.33 -20.81 -13.42
CA PRO A 137 13.18 -21.91 -12.96
C PRO A 137 14.43 -22.12 -13.83
N ALA A 138 14.47 -21.57 -15.04
CA ALA A 138 15.59 -21.69 -15.98
C ALA A 138 16.40 -20.39 -16.12
N ASP A 139 15.82 -19.22 -15.85
CA ASP A 139 16.47 -17.92 -16.02
C ASP A 139 16.30 -17.00 -14.79
N PRO A 140 17.37 -16.70 -14.03
CA PRO A 140 17.29 -15.85 -12.85
C PRO A 140 17.01 -14.36 -13.16
N ASN A 141 17.05 -13.95 -14.44
CA ASN A 141 16.72 -12.60 -14.87
C ASN A 141 15.24 -12.44 -15.24
N THR A 142 14.51 -13.54 -15.39
CA THR A 142 13.07 -13.52 -15.60
C THR A 142 12.35 -13.75 -14.26
N ALA A 143 11.62 -12.75 -13.80
CA ALA A 143 10.92 -12.79 -12.51
C ALA A 143 9.60 -12.02 -12.55
N TYR A 144 8.73 -12.34 -11.60
CA TYR A 144 7.41 -11.75 -11.43
C TYR A 144 7.28 -11.28 -9.98
N VAL A 145 6.81 -10.07 -9.79
CA VAL A 145 6.51 -9.53 -8.46
C VAL A 145 5.07 -9.10 -8.37
N GLY A 146 4.43 -9.38 -7.23
CA GLY A 146 3.06 -8.99 -6.93
C GLY A 146 3.05 -7.83 -5.94
N ALA A 147 2.38 -6.74 -6.30
CA ALA A 147 2.22 -5.56 -5.44
C ALA A 147 0.93 -5.64 -4.62
N ALA A 148 0.92 -4.93 -3.48
CA ALA A 148 -0.21 -4.87 -2.55
C ALA A 148 -1.53 -4.43 -3.20
N GLN A 149 -1.46 -3.46 -4.13
CA GLN A 149 -2.57 -3.01 -4.99
C GLN A 149 -2.09 -2.52 -6.39
N GLY A 150 -0.86 -2.86 -6.77
CA GLY A 150 -0.26 -2.43 -8.05
C GLY A 150 -0.31 -3.46 -9.17
N GLY A 151 -0.83 -4.66 -8.90
CA GLY A 151 -0.90 -5.78 -9.83
C GLY A 151 0.40 -6.58 -9.88
N VAL A 152 0.54 -7.38 -10.93
CA VAL A 152 1.74 -8.18 -11.19
C VAL A 152 2.63 -7.48 -12.21
N TYR A 153 3.93 -7.41 -11.93
CA TYR A 153 4.96 -6.92 -12.83
C TYR A 153 5.91 -8.05 -13.24
N GLN A 154 6.24 -8.13 -14.53
CA GLN A 154 7.26 -9.04 -15.07
C GLN A 154 8.53 -8.27 -15.41
N THR A 155 9.67 -8.87 -15.10
CA THR A 155 10.95 -8.54 -15.72
C THR A 155 11.49 -9.73 -16.51
N ARG A 156 12.29 -9.44 -17.54
CA ARG A 156 13.06 -10.43 -18.33
C ARG A 156 14.56 -10.09 -18.39
N ASP A 157 14.99 -9.04 -17.69
CA ASP A 157 16.34 -8.48 -17.74
C ASP A 157 16.92 -8.24 -16.34
N GLY A 158 16.40 -8.95 -15.34
CA GLY A 158 16.86 -8.87 -13.96
C GLY A 158 16.38 -7.62 -13.22
N GLY A 159 15.27 -7.03 -13.67
CA GLY A 159 14.58 -5.88 -13.09
C GLY A 159 15.09 -4.52 -13.60
N ALA A 160 15.80 -4.49 -14.73
CA ALA A 160 16.12 -3.21 -15.38
C ALA A 160 14.85 -2.61 -16.02
N THR A 161 13.96 -3.46 -16.54
CA THR A 161 12.62 -3.09 -17.00
C THR A 161 11.54 -3.99 -16.38
N TRP A 162 10.35 -3.41 -16.23
CA TRP A 162 9.17 -4.05 -15.67
C TRP A 162 7.96 -3.83 -16.58
N THR A 163 7.13 -4.86 -16.75
CA THR A 163 5.90 -4.80 -17.55
C THR A 163 4.70 -5.18 -16.68
N PRO A 164 3.68 -4.31 -16.52
CA PRO A 164 2.48 -4.67 -15.78
C PRO A 164 1.65 -5.69 -16.57
N LEU A 165 1.13 -6.71 -15.88
CA LEU A 165 0.40 -7.83 -16.47
C LEU A 165 -1.09 -7.86 -16.12
N MET A 166 -1.57 -6.92 -15.28
CA MET A 166 -2.94 -6.91 -14.77
C MET A 166 -3.74 -5.63 -15.08
N ASP A 167 -3.25 -4.76 -15.95
CA ASP A 167 -3.90 -3.47 -16.26
C ASP A 167 -5.16 -3.62 -17.16
N ASN A 168 -5.50 -4.84 -17.59
CA ASN A 168 -6.74 -5.10 -18.34
C ASN A 168 -7.97 -5.08 -17.41
N THR A 169 -8.63 -3.93 -17.33
CA THR A 169 -9.79 -3.65 -16.48
C THR A 169 -11.04 -4.44 -16.85
N ALA A 170 -11.10 -5.06 -18.03
CA ALA A 170 -12.21 -5.95 -18.39
C ALA A 170 -12.09 -7.33 -17.71
N ILE A 171 -10.91 -7.67 -17.18
CA ILE A 171 -10.62 -8.99 -16.58
C ILE A 171 -10.22 -8.84 -15.11
N ALA A 172 -9.21 -8.02 -14.81
CA ALA A 172 -8.75 -7.81 -13.44
C ALA A 172 -9.79 -7.02 -12.66
N GLN A 173 -10.35 -7.62 -11.62
CA GLN A 173 -11.33 -6.98 -10.72
C GLN A 173 -10.68 -6.37 -9.46
N THR A 174 -9.37 -6.51 -9.36
CA THR A 174 -8.50 -6.06 -8.27
C THR A 174 -7.07 -6.11 -8.77
N LEU A 175 -6.25 -5.19 -8.27
CA LEU A 175 -4.81 -5.22 -8.45
C LEU A 175 -4.08 -5.72 -7.19
N ALA A 176 -4.81 -6.11 -6.16
CA ALA A 176 -4.21 -6.67 -4.96
C ALA A 176 -3.69 -8.09 -5.19
N VAL A 177 -2.44 -8.35 -4.86
CA VAL A 177 -1.79 -9.65 -5.01
C VAL A 177 -1.39 -10.21 -3.64
N GLY A 178 -1.71 -11.48 -3.40
CA GLY A 178 -1.36 -12.20 -2.17
C GLY A 178 -0.35 -13.33 -2.37
N SER A 179 -0.35 -13.95 -3.55
CA SER A 179 0.58 -15.04 -3.86
C SER A 179 0.78 -15.20 -5.37
N LEU A 180 1.95 -15.73 -5.75
CA LEU A 180 2.34 -16.04 -7.11
C LEU A 180 2.93 -17.45 -7.13
N GLU A 181 2.50 -18.27 -8.09
CA GLU A 181 3.00 -19.64 -8.26
C GLU A 181 3.16 -19.95 -9.76
N LEU A 182 4.41 -20.15 -10.20
CA LEU A 182 4.68 -20.66 -11.54
C LEU A 182 4.31 -22.13 -11.59
N ASP A 183 3.72 -22.60 -12.69
CA ASP A 183 3.43 -24.02 -12.85
C ASP A 183 4.73 -24.85 -12.90
N PRO A 184 5.00 -25.69 -11.89
CA PRO A 184 6.20 -26.52 -11.86
C PRO A 184 6.18 -27.62 -12.92
N THR A 185 5.02 -27.94 -13.50
CA THR A 185 4.89 -28.94 -14.58
C THR A 185 5.13 -28.35 -15.96
N ASP A 186 5.00 -27.03 -16.10
CA ASP A 186 5.32 -26.28 -17.32
C ASP A 186 6.81 -25.95 -17.36
N ALA A 187 7.59 -26.87 -17.91
CA ALA A 187 9.02 -26.68 -18.13
C ALA A 187 9.36 -25.47 -19.01
N THR A 188 8.39 -24.90 -19.75
CA THR A 188 8.61 -23.69 -20.53
C THR A 188 8.51 -22.42 -19.70
N GLY A 189 7.99 -22.47 -18.47
CA GLY A 189 7.83 -21.32 -17.58
C GLY A 189 6.86 -20.27 -18.13
N ASN A 190 5.83 -20.68 -18.86
CA ASN A 190 4.87 -19.80 -19.54
C ASN A 190 3.56 -19.62 -18.78
N THR A 191 3.37 -20.32 -17.66
CA THR A 191 2.12 -20.30 -16.89
C THR A 191 2.37 -19.87 -15.45
N LEU A 192 1.66 -18.83 -15.02
CA LEU A 192 1.72 -18.25 -13.68
C LEU A 192 0.30 -18.14 -13.13
N LEU A 193 0.08 -18.64 -11.92
CA LEU A 193 -1.13 -18.38 -11.16
C LEU A 193 -0.91 -17.22 -10.18
N VAL A 194 -1.96 -16.41 -10.04
CA VAL A 194 -1.98 -15.24 -9.17
C VAL A 194 -3.11 -15.43 -8.16
N GLY A 195 -2.77 -15.58 -6.89
CA GLY A 195 -3.73 -15.49 -5.80
C GLY A 195 -4.00 -14.01 -5.53
N SER A 196 -5.21 -13.53 -5.84
CA SER A 196 -5.55 -12.13 -5.61
C SER A 196 -5.93 -11.82 -4.16
N GLY A 197 -5.79 -10.55 -3.79
CA GLY A 197 -6.02 -10.01 -2.46
C GLY A 197 -4.78 -10.08 -1.58
N GLU A 198 -4.45 -8.96 -0.94
CA GLU A 198 -3.23 -8.79 -0.15
C GLU A 198 -3.26 -9.63 1.14
N SER A 199 -2.12 -10.23 1.50
CA SER A 199 -2.04 -11.19 2.62
C SER A 199 -1.38 -10.68 3.90
N ASN A 200 -1.27 -9.36 4.08
CA ASN A 200 -0.43 -8.78 5.14
C ASN A 200 -1.23 -8.33 6.37
N PHE A 201 -2.56 -8.49 6.39
CA PHE A 201 -3.40 -8.28 7.58
C PHE A 201 -3.42 -6.84 8.13
N SER A 202 -2.91 -5.87 7.38
CA SER A 202 -3.04 -4.45 7.67
C SER A 202 -4.45 -3.94 7.38
N ALA A 203 -4.74 -2.72 7.84
CA ALA A 203 -6.00 -2.03 7.58
C ALA A 203 -6.28 -1.87 6.07
N ASP A 204 -5.23 -1.67 5.30
CA ASP A 204 -5.22 -1.47 3.86
C ASP A 204 -4.86 -2.74 3.07
N SER A 205 -4.96 -3.92 3.68
CA SER A 205 -4.79 -5.20 2.96
C SER A 205 -6.03 -5.53 2.12
N TYR A 206 -6.05 -5.03 0.88
CA TYR A 206 -7.23 -5.10 0.01
C TYR A 206 -7.61 -6.51 -0.40
N ALA A 207 -8.92 -6.75 -0.50
CA ALA A 207 -9.44 -8.03 -0.91
C ALA A 207 -9.22 -8.36 -2.39
N GLY A 208 -9.21 -9.66 -2.64
CA GLY A 208 -9.16 -10.28 -3.95
C GLY A 208 -10.51 -10.85 -4.38
N PHE A 209 -10.50 -11.44 -5.57
CA PHE A 209 -11.70 -12.03 -6.21
C PHE A 209 -11.56 -13.52 -6.57
N GLY A 210 -10.37 -14.10 -6.41
CA GLY A 210 -10.08 -15.48 -6.78
C GLY A 210 -8.68 -15.67 -7.34
N VAL A 211 -8.47 -16.81 -8.00
CA VAL A 211 -7.21 -17.09 -8.69
C VAL A 211 -7.28 -16.52 -10.10
N TYR A 212 -6.26 -15.78 -10.53
CA TYR A 212 -6.07 -15.44 -11.94
C TYR A 212 -4.98 -16.31 -12.55
N LYS A 213 -5.02 -16.46 -13.87
CA LYS A 213 -4.01 -17.20 -14.63
C LYS A 213 -3.45 -16.32 -15.73
N LEU A 214 -2.12 -16.23 -15.76
CA LEU A 214 -1.34 -15.65 -16.84
C LEU A 214 -0.70 -16.77 -17.65
N THR A 215 -0.87 -16.73 -18.96
CA THR A 215 -0.25 -17.67 -19.92
C THR A 215 0.60 -16.92 -20.94
N ASN A 216 1.41 -17.63 -21.73
CA ASN A 216 2.28 -17.05 -22.77
C ASN A 216 3.26 -16.00 -22.22
N LEU A 217 3.74 -16.21 -20.98
CA LEU A 217 4.54 -15.22 -20.25
C LEU A 217 5.81 -14.79 -20.99
N LYS A 218 6.40 -15.65 -21.84
CA LYS A 218 7.64 -15.36 -22.57
C LYS A 218 7.43 -14.67 -23.92
N THR A 219 6.19 -14.58 -24.39
CA THR A 219 5.84 -13.90 -25.65
C THR A 219 4.89 -12.75 -25.35
N SER A 220 3.58 -13.00 -25.44
CA SER A 220 2.50 -12.04 -25.22
C SER A 220 1.60 -12.54 -24.10
N PRO A 221 1.83 -12.10 -22.84
CA PRO A 221 1.07 -12.56 -21.69
C PRO A 221 -0.44 -12.38 -21.86
N VAL A 222 -1.22 -13.41 -21.49
CA VAL A 222 -2.69 -13.38 -21.51
C VAL A 222 -3.24 -13.64 -20.12
N LEU A 223 -3.98 -12.67 -19.58
CA LEU A 223 -4.68 -12.78 -18.30
C LEU A 223 -6.05 -13.43 -18.47
N SER A 224 -6.42 -14.31 -17.54
CA SER A 224 -7.75 -14.95 -17.46
C SER A 224 -8.16 -15.17 -16.00
N GLY A 225 -9.47 -15.23 -15.73
CA GLY A 225 -10.05 -15.33 -14.40
C GLY A 225 -11.00 -14.15 -14.10
N PRO A 226 -11.35 -13.91 -12.82
CA PRO A 226 -10.98 -14.73 -11.66
C PRO A 226 -11.68 -16.11 -11.68
N PHE A 227 -10.95 -17.14 -11.28
CA PHE A 227 -11.48 -18.47 -10.99
C PHE A 227 -11.83 -18.53 -9.51
N ASN A 228 -13.11 -18.71 -9.19
CA ASN A 228 -13.62 -18.61 -7.82
C ASN A 228 -14.83 -19.49 -7.52
N GLN A 229 -15.17 -20.44 -8.40
CA GLN A 229 -16.39 -21.24 -8.27
C GLN A 229 -16.17 -22.57 -7.56
N SER A 230 -17.15 -22.99 -6.76
CA SER A 230 -17.27 -24.36 -6.27
C SER A 230 -17.80 -25.31 -7.35
N THR A 231 -17.84 -26.61 -7.03
CA THR A 231 -18.48 -27.63 -7.89
C THR A 231 -19.98 -27.42 -8.08
N THR A 232 -20.62 -26.58 -7.26
CA THR A 232 -22.04 -26.19 -7.37
C THR A 232 -22.20 -24.76 -7.88
N ALA A 233 -21.18 -24.21 -8.56
CA ALA A 233 -21.17 -22.86 -9.12
C ALA A 233 -21.41 -21.72 -8.10
N THR A 234 -21.01 -21.92 -6.84
CA THR A 234 -21.04 -20.86 -5.82
C THR A 234 -19.67 -20.20 -5.69
N ASP A 235 -19.65 -18.89 -5.46
CA ASP A 235 -18.41 -18.16 -5.18
C ASP A 235 -17.80 -18.58 -3.83
N VAL A 236 -16.50 -18.88 -3.82
CA VAL A 236 -15.73 -19.26 -2.63
C VAL A 236 -14.59 -18.31 -2.29
N PHE A 237 -14.29 -17.31 -3.14
CA PHE A 237 -13.09 -16.47 -2.95
C PHE A 237 -13.32 -14.97 -3.05
N SER A 238 -14.43 -14.47 -3.61
CA SER A 238 -14.58 -13.02 -3.69
C SER A 238 -14.54 -12.40 -2.30
N LYS A 239 -13.92 -11.23 -2.21
CA LYS A 239 -13.75 -10.46 -0.97
C LYS A 239 -12.81 -11.15 0.04
N ARG A 240 -11.93 -12.04 -0.45
CA ARG A 240 -10.89 -12.73 0.34
C ARG A 240 -9.50 -12.45 -0.20
N SER A 241 -8.51 -12.66 0.66
CA SER A 241 -7.09 -12.66 0.27
C SER A 241 -6.64 -14.09 0.00
N LEU A 242 -5.87 -14.33 -1.07
CA LEU A 242 -5.31 -15.63 -1.38
C LEU A 242 -3.80 -15.63 -1.10
N SER A 243 -3.46 -15.97 0.13
CA SER A 243 -2.13 -15.88 0.74
C SER A 243 -1.26 -17.14 0.54
N GLY A 244 -1.87 -18.24 0.11
CA GLY A 244 -1.20 -19.50 -0.20
C GLY A 244 -1.71 -20.07 -1.51
N LEU A 245 -0.81 -20.43 -2.40
CA LEU A 245 -1.11 -20.98 -3.72
C LEU A 245 -0.04 -21.99 -4.05
N ALA A 246 -0.43 -23.19 -4.47
CA ALA A 246 0.50 -24.28 -4.72
C ALA A 246 -0.05 -25.21 -5.79
N ILE A 247 0.75 -25.54 -6.79
CA ILE A 247 0.40 -26.45 -7.89
C ILE A 247 1.09 -27.80 -7.63
N ASP A 248 0.37 -28.91 -7.82
CA ASP A 248 0.96 -30.24 -7.66
C ASP A 248 2.11 -30.43 -8.66
N PRO A 249 3.34 -30.72 -8.20
CA PRO A 249 4.51 -30.83 -9.06
C PRO A 249 4.46 -31.98 -10.07
N ASN A 250 3.50 -32.91 -9.96
CA ASN A 250 3.31 -33.98 -10.94
C ASN A 250 1.95 -33.94 -11.64
N HIS A 251 1.02 -33.07 -11.25
CA HIS A 251 -0.31 -32.98 -11.85
C HIS A 251 -0.82 -31.54 -11.94
N HIS A 252 -0.60 -30.91 -13.10
CA HIS A 252 -0.93 -29.50 -13.35
C HIS A 252 -2.36 -29.09 -12.93
N ASP A 253 -3.37 -29.95 -13.14
CA ASP A 253 -4.76 -29.66 -12.79
C ASP A 253 -5.07 -29.58 -11.29
N THR A 254 -4.16 -30.06 -10.45
CA THR A 254 -4.32 -30.08 -9.00
C THR A 254 -3.71 -28.83 -8.36
N VAL A 255 -4.57 -27.90 -7.92
CA VAL A 255 -4.16 -26.62 -7.34
C VAL A 255 -4.75 -26.46 -5.94
N TYR A 256 -3.90 -26.14 -4.96
CA TYR A 256 -4.28 -25.82 -3.60
C TYR A 256 -4.28 -24.31 -3.38
N VAL A 257 -5.31 -23.81 -2.70
CA VAL A 257 -5.51 -22.39 -2.42
C VAL A 257 -5.80 -22.20 -0.94
N GLY A 258 -5.03 -21.35 -0.29
CA GLY A 258 -5.22 -20.88 1.07
C GLY A 258 -5.86 -19.50 1.05
N SER A 259 -7.06 -19.39 1.62
CA SER A 259 -7.75 -18.10 1.72
C SER A 259 -7.60 -17.46 3.10
N SER A 260 -7.65 -16.14 3.13
CA SER A 260 -7.47 -15.28 4.29
C SER A 260 -8.39 -14.06 4.23
N THR A 261 -8.18 -13.10 5.13
CA THR A 261 -9.01 -11.89 5.24
C THR A 261 -8.57 -10.84 4.23
N GLY A 262 -9.52 -10.22 3.54
CA GLY A 262 -9.28 -8.97 2.81
C GLY A 262 -10.15 -7.85 3.38
N GLN A 263 -9.69 -6.62 3.19
CA GLN A 263 -10.36 -5.37 3.57
C GLN A 263 -10.78 -4.58 2.33
N GLN A 264 -11.48 -3.47 2.55
CA GLN A 264 -11.88 -2.49 1.54
C GLN A 264 -11.92 -1.08 2.13
N GLY A 265 -11.86 -0.09 1.25
CA GLY A 265 -11.92 1.33 1.59
C GLY A 265 -10.68 1.88 2.28
N ILE A 266 -10.58 3.21 2.33
CA ILE A 266 -9.53 3.96 3.03
C ILE A 266 -9.64 3.84 4.56
N GLY A 267 -10.86 3.67 5.07
CA GLY A 267 -11.12 3.29 6.46
C GLY A 267 -11.47 1.81 6.54
N PRO A 268 -10.58 0.93 7.02
CA PRO A 268 -10.68 -0.53 6.87
C PRO A 268 -12.07 -1.08 7.20
N GLN A 269 -12.76 -1.67 6.22
CA GLN A 269 -14.04 -2.34 6.42
C GLN A 269 -13.97 -3.84 6.14
N ALA A 270 -14.41 -4.65 7.10
CA ALA A 270 -14.69 -6.05 6.84
C ALA A 270 -15.90 -6.18 5.91
N PHE A 271 -15.81 -7.12 4.96
CA PHE A 271 -16.90 -7.42 4.05
C PHE A 271 -18.06 -8.16 4.75
N VAL A 272 -19.28 -7.70 4.48
CA VAL A 272 -20.49 -8.45 4.83
C VAL A 272 -20.74 -9.52 3.76
N GLY A 273 -20.97 -10.77 4.20
CA GLY A 273 -21.35 -11.89 3.32
C GLY A 273 -20.19 -12.56 2.56
N ALA A 274 -18.94 -12.36 2.94
CA ALA A 274 -17.80 -13.01 2.27
C ALA A 274 -17.74 -14.54 2.56
N PRO A 275 -17.37 -15.39 1.57
CA PRO A 275 -17.31 -16.86 1.74
C PRO A 275 -16.38 -17.30 2.87
N ALA A 276 -16.62 -18.45 3.51
CA ALA A 276 -15.80 -18.92 4.63
C ALA A 276 -14.36 -19.29 4.21
N ARG A 277 -13.35 -18.85 4.97
CA ARG A 277 -11.93 -19.10 4.67
C ARG A 277 -11.50 -20.53 5.03
N GLY A 278 -10.45 -21.02 4.38
CA GLY A 278 -9.75 -22.25 4.72
C GLY A 278 -8.78 -22.68 3.62
N VAL A 279 -8.54 -23.99 3.54
CA VAL A 279 -7.80 -24.64 2.46
C VAL A 279 -8.79 -25.16 1.43
N PHE A 280 -8.54 -24.86 0.15
CA PHE A 280 -9.34 -25.30 -0.98
C PHE A 280 -8.46 -26.07 -1.97
N ARG A 281 -9.07 -26.99 -2.71
CA ARG A 281 -8.42 -27.73 -3.79
C ARG A 281 -9.26 -27.71 -5.05
N SER A 282 -8.62 -27.42 -6.18
CA SER A 282 -9.10 -27.79 -7.51
C SER A 282 -8.35 -29.02 -7.99
N THR A 283 -9.04 -29.91 -8.71
CA THR A 283 -8.45 -31.07 -9.39
C THR A 283 -8.69 -31.01 -10.90
N ASN A 284 -9.12 -29.84 -11.39
CA ASN A 284 -9.49 -29.60 -12.78
C ASN A 284 -9.17 -28.16 -13.20
N PHE A 285 -8.17 -27.53 -12.57
CA PHE A 285 -7.97 -26.09 -12.69
C PHE A 285 -7.71 -25.64 -14.12
N PHE A 286 -6.99 -26.41 -14.93
CA PHE A 286 -6.63 -26.05 -16.31
C PHE A 286 -7.60 -26.61 -17.35
N SER A 287 -8.57 -27.43 -16.94
CA SER A 287 -9.61 -28.01 -17.81
C SER A 287 -10.67 -27.01 -18.35
N GLY A 288 -10.67 -25.76 -17.87
CA GLY A 288 -11.56 -24.67 -18.34
C GLY A 288 -12.82 -24.42 -17.52
N ALA A 289 -13.29 -25.41 -16.75
CA ALA A 289 -14.37 -25.27 -15.77
C ALA A 289 -13.80 -25.41 -14.34
N SER A 290 -12.78 -24.63 -14.01
CA SER A 290 -12.02 -24.72 -12.76
C SER A 290 -12.95 -24.61 -11.55
N THR A 291 -13.00 -25.65 -10.72
CA THR A 291 -13.83 -25.66 -9.51
C THR A 291 -13.00 -25.94 -8.27
N PHE A 292 -13.45 -25.42 -7.12
CA PHE A 292 -12.76 -25.55 -5.84
C PHE A 292 -13.61 -26.25 -4.79
N THR A 293 -13.01 -27.18 -4.07
CA THR A 293 -13.60 -27.86 -2.91
C THR A 293 -12.85 -27.46 -1.66
N LYS A 294 -13.58 -26.99 -0.64
CA LYS A 294 -13.01 -26.70 0.68
C LYS A 294 -12.65 -28.00 1.40
N LEU A 295 -11.44 -28.09 1.94
CA LEU A 295 -10.92 -29.26 2.62
C LEU A 295 -11.03 -29.14 4.15
N ALA A 296 -11.16 -30.29 4.81
CA ALA A 296 -11.02 -30.39 6.26
C ALA A 296 -9.52 -30.39 6.65
N VAL A 297 -9.18 -29.78 7.78
CA VAL A 297 -7.81 -29.74 8.31
C VAL A 297 -7.82 -30.19 9.78
N ALA A 298 -7.17 -31.32 10.10
CA ALA A 298 -6.96 -31.81 11.47
C ALA A 298 -8.18 -31.76 12.42
N ASN A 299 -9.14 -32.67 12.21
CA ASN A 299 -10.41 -32.73 12.96
C ASN A 299 -11.29 -31.47 12.87
N LEU A 300 -10.88 -30.41 12.15
CA LEU A 300 -11.75 -29.28 11.83
C LEU A 300 -12.63 -29.65 10.64
N PRO A 301 -13.97 -29.59 10.76
CA PRO A 301 -14.87 -29.85 9.66
C PRO A 301 -14.63 -28.87 8.50
N ALA A 302 -14.93 -29.28 7.26
CA ALA A 302 -14.77 -28.45 6.06
C ALA A 302 -15.57 -27.12 6.12
N GLY A 303 -16.58 -27.00 6.99
CA GLY A 303 -17.33 -25.76 7.21
C GLY A 303 -16.65 -24.72 8.10
N PHE A 304 -15.55 -25.07 8.77
CA PHE A 304 -14.90 -24.19 9.75
C PHE A 304 -14.16 -23.02 9.06
N ASP A 305 -14.24 -21.81 9.63
CA ASP A 305 -13.64 -20.60 9.07
C ASP A 305 -12.29 -20.31 9.75
N PHE A 306 -11.20 -20.38 8.98
CA PHE A 306 -9.83 -20.19 9.49
C PHE A 306 -8.92 -19.58 8.42
N ARG A 307 -7.88 -18.87 8.86
CA ARG A 307 -6.95 -18.18 7.95
C ARG A 307 -5.77 -19.06 7.61
N VAL A 308 -5.54 -19.25 6.31
CA VAL A 308 -4.32 -19.86 5.78
C VAL A 308 -3.36 -18.74 5.38
N THR A 309 -2.05 -18.93 5.53
CA THR A 309 -1.03 -17.91 5.17
C THR A 309 0.09 -18.41 4.27
N SER A 310 0.20 -19.73 4.09
CA SER A 310 1.18 -20.35 3.22
C SER A 310 0.79 -21.81 2.94
N ILE A 311 1.08 -22.27 1.73
CA ILE A 311 0.97 -23.68 1.31
C ILE A 311 2.22 -23.97 0.49
N VAL A 312 2.92 -25.06 0.76
CA VAL A 312 4.08 -25.50 -0.04
C VAL A 312 4.05 -27.01 -0.28
N TYR A 313 4.36 -27.43 -1.51
CA TYR A 313 4.59 -28.82 -1.86
C TYR A 313 6.03 -29.24 -1.58
N GLU A 314 6.23 -30.50 -1.18
CA GLU A 314 7.54 -31.12 -1.32
C GLU A 314 7.87 -31.31 -2.82
N PRO A 315 9.04 -30.84 -3.30
CA PRO A 315 9.44 -31.04 -4.69
C PRO A 315 9.38 -32.52 -5.13
N GLY A 316 8.66 -32.76 -6.23
CA GLY A 316 8.47 -34.09 -6.83
C GLY A 316 7.47 -35.01 -6.12
N SER A 317 6.76 -34.55 -5.08
CA SER A 317 5.70 -35.32 -4.42
C SER A 317 4.33 -34.69 -4.65
N SER A 318 3.36 -35.51 -5.05
CA SER A 318 1.95 -35.11 -5.13
C SER A 318 1.20 -35.21 -3.80
N ASP A 319 1.82 -35.84 -2.80
CA ASP A 319 1.13 -36.21 -1.55
C ASP A 319 1.62 -35.45 -0.32
N HIS A 320 2.80 -34.84 -0.39
CA HIS A 320 3.45 -34.19 0.75
C HIS A 320 3.27 -32.67 0.67
N ILE A 321 2.34 -32.14 1.48
CA ILE A 321 2.03 -30.70 1.53
C ILE A 321 2.12 -30.19 2.96
N PHE A 322 2.70 -29.01 3.12
CA PHE A 322 2.65 -28.23 4.35
C PHE A 322 1.70 -27.04 4.21
N VAL A 323 0.92 -26.76 5.25
CA VAL A 323 -0.03 -25.64 5.33
C VAL A 323 0.25 -24.84 6.60
N GLY A 324 0.49 -23.55 6.43
CA GLY A 324 0.56 -22.58 7.52
C GLY A 324 -0.83 -22.01 7.83
N VAL A 325 -1.29 -22.21 9.06
CA VAL A 325 -2.57 -21.68 9.55
C VAL A 325 -2.26 -20.63 10.61
N ALA A 326 -2.73 -19.39 10.37
CA ALA A 326 -2.46 -18.28 11.28
C ALA A 326 -3.33 -18.37 12.55
N ASP A 327 -4.64 -18.52 12.37
CA ASP A 327 -5.59 -18.64 13.48
C ASP A 327 -6.98 -19.13 13.04
N ALA A 328 -7.80 -19.41 14.06
CA ALA A 328 -9.24 -19.23 14.05
C ALA A 328 -9.71 -18.82 15.46
N ALA A 329 -10.11 -17.55 15.62
CA ALA A 329 -10.94 -17.06 16.72
C ALA A 329 -10.63 -17.69 18.10
N ALA A 330 -9.36 -17.65 18.53
CA ALA A 330 -8.88 -18.15 19.84
C ALA A 330 -9.03 -19.66 20.15
N GLN A 331 -9.15 -20.52 19.12
CA GLN A 331 -9.32 -21.98 19.30
C GLN A 331 -8.00 -22.79 19.34
N GLY A 332 -6.84 -22.13 19.41
CA GLY A 332 -5.53 -22.82 19.48
C GLY A 332 -5.17 -23.65 18.25
N ILE A 333 -5.75 -23.34 17.09
CA ILE A 333 -5.49 -24.07 15.83
C ILE A 333 -4.30 -23.52 15.04
N GLY A 334 -3.75 -22.37 15.42
CA GLY A 334 -2.57 -21.78 14.77
C GLY A 334 -1.40 -22.78 14.76
N GLY A 335 -0.68 -22.83 13.64
CA GLY A 335 0.39 -23.81 13.47
C GLY A 335 0.70 -24.21 12.03
N ILE A 336 1.55 -25.23 11.94
CA ILE A 336 1.91 -25.90 10.69
C ILE A 336 1.24 -27.26 10.67
N TYR A 337 0.58 -27.54 9.55
CA TYR A 337 -0.07 -28.80 9.26
C TYR A 337 0.63 -29.51 8.10
N PHE A 338 0.74 -30.83 8.19
CA PHE A 338 1.37 -31.68 7.19
C PHE A 338 0.44 -32.82 6.77
N THR A 339 0.41 -33.14 5.49
CA THR A 339 -0.28 -34.31 4.95
C THR A 339 0.68 -35.17 4.14
N THR A 340 0.41 -36.47 4.09
CA THR A 340 1.16 -37.46 3.28
C THR A 340 0.25 -38.16 2.27
N ASN A 341 -0.95 -37.63 2.06
CA ASN A 341 -1.97 -38.18 1.17
C ASN A 341 -2.79 -37.07 0.51
N ALA A 342 -2.13 -35.98 0.11
CA ALA A 342 -2.81 -34.83 -0.48
C ALA A 342 -3.65 -35.19 -1.72
N SER A 343 -3.21 -36.14 -2.54
CA SER A 343 -3.94 -36.57 -3.74
C SER A 343 -5.24 -37.34 -3.42
N ALA A 344 -5.42 -37.81 -2.19
CA ALA A 344 -6.60 -38.58 -1.80
C ALA A 344 -7.89 -37.74 -1.87
N GLY A 345 -9.05 -38.38 -2.09
CA GLY A 345 -10.36 -37.70 -2.09
C GLY A 345 -10.60 -36.87 -0.82
N THR A 346 -10.19 -37.42 0.33
CA THR A 346 -10.23 -36.76 1.65
C THR A 346 -8.82 -36.78 2.28
N PRO A 347 -7.99 -35.74 2.02
CA PRO A 347 -6.67 -35.66 2.61
C PRO A 347 -6.72 -35.52 4.14
N VAL A 348 -5.71 -36.05 4.82
CA VAL A 348 -5.59 -35.93 6.28
C VAL A 348 -4.42 -35.02 6.60
N PHE A 349 -4.72 -33.87 7.21
CA PHE A 349 -3.73 -32.93 7.71
C PHE A 349 -3.52 -33.16 9.21
N THR A 350 -2.26 -33.32 9.62
CA THR A 350 -1.86 -33.45 11.02
C THR A 350 -1.06 -32.23 11.44
N LYS A 351 -1.35 -31.68 12.62
CA LYS A 351 -0.58 -30.56 13.17
C LYS A 351 0.82 -31.06 13.57
N VAL A 352 1.86 -30.46 13.00
CA VAL A 352 3.27 -30.79 13.27
C VAL A 352 4.03 -29.70 14.02
N LEU A 353 3.45 -28.50 14.08
CA LEU A 353 3.88 -27.41 14.97
C LEU A 353 2.64 -26.63 15.41
N ALA A 354 2.54 -26.32 16.71
CA ALA A 354 1.58 -25.36 17.22
C ALA A 354 2.29 -24.01 17.40
N THR A 355 1.65 -22.92 16.97
CA THR A 355 2.07 -21.57 17.34
C THR A 355 1.48 -21.20 18.71
N ALA A 356 2.13 -20.26 19.42
CA ALA A 356 1.64 -19.77 20.69
C ALA A 356 0.19 -19.24 20.58
N ILE A 357 -0.66 -19.68 21.51
CA ILE A 357 -2.14 -19.53 21.45
C ILE A 357 -2.61 -18.07 21.64
N ALA A 358 -1.78 -17.22 22.25
CA ALA A 358 -2.20 -15.90 22.71
C ALA A 358 -2.35 -14.85 21.60
N ASP A 359 -1.68 -15.02 20.45
CA ASP A 359 -1.63 -14.01 19.39
C ASP A 359 -2.01 -14.60 18.03
N PHE A 360 -2.64 -13.77 17.19
CA PHE A 360 -2.68 -14.02 15.75
C PHE A 360 -1.23 -14.15 15.24
N ALA A 361 -0.87 -15.32 14.70
CA ALA A 361 0.51 -15.62 14.32
C ALA A 361 0.58 -16.17 12.89
N PRO A 362 0.73 -15.31 11.87
CA PRO A 362 0.88 -15.76 10.49
C PRO A 362 2.13 -16.63 10.32
N VAL A 363 2.05 -17.58 9.38
CA VAL A 363 3.10 -18.56 9.10
C VAL A 363 3.47 -18.51 7.62
N LYS A 364 4.74 -18.29 7.32
CA LYS A 364 5.32 -18.42 5.98
C LYS A 364 6.24 -19.64 5.95
N LEU A 365 6.20 -20.39 4.86
CA LEU A 365 6.93 -21.65 4.69
C LEU A 365 7.81 -21.58 3.44
N ALA A 366 8.99 -22.20 3.51
CA ALA A 366 9.79 -22.53 2.34
C ALA A 366 10.38 -23.93 2.50
N ILE A 367 10.65 -24.60 1.39
CA ILE A 367 10.99 -26.02 1.37
C ILE A 367 12.06 -26.29 0.32
N ASN A 368 13.01 -27.16 0.67
CA ASN A 368 13.95 -27.73 -0.29
C ASN A 368 14.03 -29.24 -0.15
N LYS A 369 14.52 -29.89 -1.21
CA LYS A 369 14.77 -31.33 -1.24
C LYS A 369 16.07 -31.63 -1.97
N ILE A 370 16.99 -32.29 -1.29
CA ILE A 370 18.29 -32.72 -1.84
C ILE A 370 18.37 -34.24 -1.69
N GLY A 371 18.26 -34.94 -2.83
CA GLY A 371 18.07 -36.39 -2.84
C GLY A 371 16.79 -36.77 -2.07
N ASP A 372 16.93 -37.65 -1.08
CA ASP A 372 15.82 -38.08 -0.22
C ASP A 372 15.63 -37.20 1.04
N THR A 373 16.49 -36.21 1.26
CA THR A 373 16.40 -35.33 2.45
C THR A 373 15.57 -34.09 2.10
N VAL A 374 14.54 -33.84 2.90
CA VAL A 374 13.69 -32.65 2.80
C VAL A 374 13.99 -31.73 3.98
N THR A 375 14.19 -30.45 3.70
CA THR A 375 14.25 -29.40 4.74
C THR A 375 13.11 -28.44 4.54
N VAL A 376 12.34 -28.21 5.61
CA VAL A 376 11.29 -27.20 5.65
C VAL A 376 11.69 -26.13 6.64
N VAL A 377 11.62 -24.87 6.24
CA VAL A 377 11.83 -23.71 7.11
C VAL A 377 10.53 -22.93 7.24
N ALA A 378 10.31 -22.38 8.43
CA ALA A 378 9.12 -21.59 8.72
C ALA A 378 9.51 -20.30 9.42
N ALA A 379 8.87 -19.20 9.04
CA ALA A 379 8.86 -17.95 9.77
C ALA A 379 7.46 -17.69 10.33
N THR A 380 7.36 -17.34 11.60
CA THR A 380 6.09 -17.09 12.29
C THR A 380 6.06 -15.72 12.96
N GLY A 381 4.89 -15.10 12.98
CA GLY A 381 4.64 -13.81 13.64
C GLY A 381 4.58 -13.87 15.18
N GLU A 382 4.95 -15.01 15.78
CA GLU A 382 4.87 -15.21 17.22
C GLU A 382 5.79 -14.26 17.99
N THR A 383 5.35 -13.84 19.17
CA THR A 383 6.20 -13.17 20.15
C THR A 383 7.35 -14.11 20.56
N ALA A 384 8.59 -13.66 20.33
CA ALA A 384 9.80 -14.36 20.73
C ALA A 384 10.02 -14.25 22.26
N PRO A 385 10.76 -15.18 22.88
CA PRO A 385 11.05 -15.12 24.31
C PRO A 385 11.78 -13.84 24.73
N SER A 386 11.57 -13.41 25.97
CA SER A 386 12.48 -12.49 26.69
C SER A 386 12.78 -11.15 25.99
N ASN A 387 11.77 -10.27 25.83
CA ASN A 387 11.93 -8.90 25.30
C ASN A 387 12.54 -8.82 23.87
N GLN A 388 12.58 -9.93 23.14
CA GLN A 388 13.14 -9.97 21.77
C GLN A 388 12.17 -9.47 20.70
N GLY A 389 10.93 -9.12 21.06
CA GLY A 389 9.90 -8.74 20.08
C GLY A 389 9.24 -9.95 19.41
N GLN A 390 8.65 -9.76 18.25
CA GLN A 390 7.96 -10.73 17.41
C GLN A 390 8.86 -11.23 16.28
N GLY A 391 8.51 -12.41 15.75
CA GLY A 391 9.25 -13.09 14.69
C GLY A 391 10.04 -14.27 15.24
N LYS A 392 9.60 -15.49 14.94
CA LYS A 392 10.34 -16.73 15.24
C LYS A 392 10.59 -17.52 13.95
N ALA A 393 11.72 -18.20 13.89
CA ALA A 393 12.02 -19.12 12.79
C ALA A 393 12.17 -20.55 13.29
N TYR A 394 11.78 -21.51 12.45
CA TYR A 394 11.85 -22.95 12.73
C TYR A 394 12.39 -23.71 11.53
N LYS A 395 12.89 -24.92 11.77
CA LYS A 395 13.33 -25.86 10.74
C LYS A 395 12.90 -27.28 11.06
N ALA A 396 12.45 -28.03 10.07
CA ALA A 396 12.23 -29.47 10.15
C ALA A 396 13.06 -30.19 9.06
N VAL A 397 13.59 -31.37 9.38
CA VAL A 397 14.32 -32.21 8.42
C VAL A 397 13.78 -33.64 8.51
N TYR A 398 13.42 -34.23 7.37
CA TYR A 398 12.94 -35.61 7.30
C TYR A 398 13.36 -36.30 5.99
N LYS A 399 13.09 -37.61 5.89
CA LYS A 399 13.31 -38.39 4.68
C LYS A 399 12.01 -38.52 3.89
N SER A 400 12.02 -38.12 2.62
CA SER A 400 10.84 -38.19 1.74
C SER A 400 10.29 -39.62 1.66
N SER A 401 11.18 -40.60 1.55
CA SER A 401 10.83 -42.04 1.55
C SER A 401 10.19 -42.54 2.86
N LYS A 402 10.30 -41.78 3.96
CA LYS A 402 9.78 -42.13 5.30
C LYS A 402 9.23 -40.89 6.02
N PRO A 403 8.10 -40.32 5.56
CA PRO A 403 7.60 -39.01 6.00
C PRO A 403 6.87 -39.08 7.35
N LYS A 404 7.48 -39.71 8.36
CA LYS A 404 6.95 -39.84 9.72
C LYS A 404 7.73 -38.94 10.67
N ASN A 405 7.06 -38.45 11.72
CA ASN A 405 7.66 -37.68 12.81
C ASN A 405 8.34 -36.37 12.35
N VAL A 406 7.71 -35.63 11.43
CA VAL A 406 8.17 -34.29 11.05
C VAL A 406 8.07 -33.37 12.26
N ASN A 407 9.21 -33.01 12.82
CA ASN A 407 9.31 -32.18 14.03
C ASN A 407 10.08 -30.90 13.71
N PHE A 408 9.48 -29.75 14.02
CA PHE A 408 10.12 -28.45 13.87
C PHE A 408 10.97 -28.13 15.12
N THR A 409 12.21 -27.71 14.89
CA THR A 409 13.11 -27.16 15.91
C THR A 409 13.23 -25.65 15.71
N GLY A 410 13.26 -24.90 16.81
CA GLY A 410 13.44 -23.45 16.74
C GLY A 410 14.84 -23.06 16.26
N LEU A 411 14.95 -21.87 15.65
CA LEU A 411 16.19 -21.23 15.23
C LEU A 411 16.38 -19.91 16.02
N PRO A 412 16.82 -19.97 17.30
CA PRO A 412 16.78 -18.82 18.20
C PRO A 412 17.61 -17.61 17.75
N SER A 413 18.63 -17.81 16.92
CA SER A 413 19.47 -16.72 16.41
C SER A 413 18.76 -15.80 15.40
N ALA A 414 17.58 -16.18 14.91
CA ALA A 414 16.71 -15.32 14.10
C ALA A 414 15.59 -14.65 14.91
N ASN A 415 15.42 -14.95 16.20
CA ASN A 415 14.31 -14.41 16.98
C ASN A 415 14.29 -12.88 16.98
N GLY A 416 13.08 -12.31 16.91
CA GLY A 416 12.89 -10.86 16.97
C GLY A 416 13.06 -10.15 15.63
N PHE A 417 13.23 -10.88 14.53
CA PHE A 417 13.45 -10.30 13.20
C PHE A 417 12.28 -9.43 12.70
N ALA A 418 11.08 -9.57 13.29
CA ALA A 418 9.91 -8.79 12.92
C ALA A 418 9.55 -7.70 13.95
N ALA A 419 10.39 -7.47 14.97
CA ALA A 419 10.20 -6.44 16.00
C ALA A 419 8.78 -6.40 16.58
N GLY A 420 7.94 -5.41 16.27
CA GLY A 420 6.53 -5.33 16.72
C GLY A 420 5.50 -5.70 15.65
N GLN A 421 5.96 -6.16 14.49
CA GLN A 421 5.19 -6.23 13.24
C GLN A 421 5.13 -7.64 12.64
N GLY A 422 5.29 -8.68 13.47
CA GLY A 422 5.23 -10.08 13.03
C GLY A 422 3.87 -10.50 12.46
N PHE A 423 2.81 -9.71 12.68
CA PHE A 423 1.52 -9.93 12.03
C PHE A 423 1.47 -9.42 10.57
N TYR A 424 2.39 -8.54 10.17
CA TYR A 424 2.38 -7.76 8.93
C TYR A 424 3.57 -8.13 8.01
N ASN A 425 4.80 -8.15 8.55
CA ASN A 425 6.04 -8.24 7.75
C ASN A 425 6.75 -9.57 7.98
N LEU A 426 6.53 -10.54 7.09
CA LEU A 426 7.14 -11.87 7.17
C LEU A 426 7.45 -12.46 5.80
N GLY A 427 8.67 -12.93 5.62
CA GLY A 427 9.03 -13.82 4.51
C GLY A 427 10.13 -14.81 4.90
N VAL A 428 10.16 -15.95 4.21
CA VAL A 428 11.20 -16.97 4.39
C VAL A 428 11.50 -17.62 3.05
N ALA A 429 12.78 -17.90 2.80
CA ALA A 429 13.23 -18.71 1.68
C ALA A 429 14.38 -19.63 2.08
N ILE A 430 14.59 -20.67 1.30
CA ILE A 430 15.71 -21.61 1.44
C ILE A 430 16.29 -21.87 0.06
N ASP A 431 17.61 -21.97 -0.02
CA ASP A 431 18.31 -22.30 -1.26
C ASP A 431 17.93 -23.72 -1.72
N PRO A 432 17.44 -23.88 -2.96
CA PRO A 432 16.97 -25.17 -3.47
C PRO A 432 18.11 -26.20 -3.59
N THR A 433 19.36 -25.77 -3.66
CA THR A 433 20.55 -26.61 -3.84
C THR A 433 21.36 -26.83 -2.57
N ASN A 434 21.15 -26.01 -1.53
CA ASN A 434 21.92 -26.08 -0.29
C ASN A 434 21.08 -25.71 0.95
N SER A 435 20.71 -26.71 1.75
CA SER A 435 19.88 -26.49 2.95
C SER A 435 20.55 -25.70 4.08
N ASN A 436 21.82 -25.34 3.95
CA ASN A 436 22.49 -24.44 4.90
C ASN A 436 22.18 -22.96 4.68
N ASN A 437 21.74 -22.59 3.47
CA ASN A 437 21.41 -21.23 3.08
C ASN A 437 19.92 -20.96 3.34
N ILE A 438 19.63 -20.20 4.40
CA ILE A 438 18.26 -19.86 4.83
C ILE A 438 18.15 -18.34 4.90
N TYR A 439 17.02 -17.80 4.45
CA TYR A 439 16.74 -16.37 4.43
C TYR A 439 15.44 -16.11 5.18
N VAL A 440 15.44 -15.10 6.03
CA VAL A 440 14.25 -14.64 6.78
C VAL A 440 14.18 -13.13 6.66
N VAL A 441 13.01 -12.59 6.40
CA VAL A 441 12.79 -11.15 6.22
C VAL A 441 11.62 -10.68 7.08
N GLY A 442 11.77 -9.48 7.65
CA GLY A 442 10.80 -8.80 8.49
C GLY A 442 11.12 -7.30 8.52
N THR A 443 11.36 -6.71 9.69
CA THR A 443 11.56 -5.26 9.82
C THR A 443 12.79 -4.88 10.66
N LEU A 444 13.21 -3.63 10.58
CA LEU A 444 14.35 -3.05 11.31
C LEU A 444 15.63 -3.90 11.10
N ASN A 445 16.25 -4.37 12.18
CA ASN A 445 17.43 -5.22 12.12
C ASN A 445 17.18 -6.58 11.44
N GLY A 446 15.92 -6.97 11.27
CA GLY A 446 15.50 -8.17 10.55
C GLY A 446 14.95 -7.90 9.14
N THR A 447 15.14 -6.69 8.59
CA THR A 447 14.75 -6.36 7.20
C THR A 447 15.22 -7.43 6.23
N PHE A 448 16.46 -7.91 6.38
CA PHE A 448 16.91 -9.13 5.74
C PHE A 448 17.96 -9.85 6.59
N LEU A 449 17.69 -11.11 6.93
CA LEU A 449 18.62 -12.01 7.63
C LEU A 449 18.96 -13.21 6.75
N PHE A 450 20.22 -13.60 6.73
CA PHE A 450 20.66 -14.85 6.09
C PHE A 450 21.47 -15.74 7.04
N SER A 451 21.37 -17.04 6.81
CA SER A 451 22.20 -18.06 7.45
C SER A 451 23.01 -18.82 6.40
N ARG A 452 24.22 -19.26 6.78
CA ARG A 452 25.11 -20.11 5.97
C ARG A 452 25.42 -21.46 6.61
N ASN A 453 24.83 -21.74 7.77
CA ASN A 453 25.08 -22.93 8.58
C ASN A 453 23.77 -23.61 8.99
N GLY A 454 22.73 -23.48 8.17
CA GLY A 454 21.45 -24.15 8.38
C GLY A 454 20.67 -23.58 9.55
N GLY A 455 20.83 -22.28 9.86
CA GLY A 455 20.09 -21.59 10.90
C GLY A 455 20.76 -21.60 12.28
N GLY A 456 22.03 -22.02 12.38
CA GLY A 456 22.80 -21.89 13.62
C GLY A 456 23.01 -20.41 13.98
N THR A 457 23.42 -19.61 13.00
CA THR A 457 23.55 -18.15 13.11
C THR A 457 22.87 -17.45 11.95
N PHE A 458 22.33 -16.26 12.21
CA PHE A 458 21.81 -15.35 11.20
C PHE A 458 22.61 -14.04 11.21
N THR A 459 22.87 -13.51 10.02
CA THR A 459 23.59 -12.25 9.82
C THR A 459 22.66 -11.28 9.09
N PRO A 460 22.53 -10.02 9.55
CA PRO A 460 21.73 -9.02 8.87
C PRO A 460 22.43 -8.50 7.61
N SER A 461 21.63 -8.13 6.61
CA SER A 461 22.05 -7.43 5.40
C SER A 461 21.20 -6.17 5.24
N ASN A 462 21.76 -5.03 5.66
CA ASN A 462 21.00 -3.79 5.87
C ASN A 462 21.50 -2.64 4.98
N ASP A 463 22.03 -2.96 3.80
CA ASP A 463 22.60 -1.97 2.88
C ASP A 463 21.58 -1.58 1.80
N THR A 464 21.08 -0.34 1.84
CA THR A 464 20.19 0.30 0.85
C THR A 464 18.79 -0.27 0.67
N LEU A 465 18.37 -1.22 1.50
CA LEU A 465 16.99 -1.73 1.51
C LEU A 465 16.03 -0.70 2.13
N HIS A 466 14.76 -0.74 1.77
CA HIS A 466 13.69 -0.19 2.60
C HIS A 466 13.31 -1.21 3.71
N VAL A 467 12.80 -0.73 4.84
CA VAL A 467 12.31 -1.58 5.94
C VAL A 467 11.00 -2.28 5.57
N ASP A 468 10.46 -3.13 6.47
CA ASP A 468 9.14 -3.77 6.29
C ASP A 468 9.08 -4.72 5.09
N SER A 469 9.91 -5.76 5.14
CA SER A 469 10.03 -6.80 4.12
C SER A 469 8.95 -7.88 4.26
N HIS A 470 8.31 -8.18 3.13
CA HIS A 470 7.19 -9.13 3.04
C HIS A 470 7.50 -10.37 2.22
N MET A 471 8.49 -10.28 1.33
CA MET A 471 8.80 -11.36 0.40
C MET A 471 10.30 -11.50 0.16
N VAL A 472 10.70 -12.75 -0.06
CA VAL A 472 12.05 -13.14 -0.46
C VAL A 472 11.96 -14.38 -1.34
N GLY A 473 12.66 -14.36 -2.48
CA GLY A 473 12.71 -15.45 -3.44
C GLY A 473 14.14 -15.72 -3.87
N VAL A 474 14.53 -17.00 -3.92
CA VAL A 474 15.84 -17.47 -4.38
C VAL A 474 15.68 -18.07 -5.77
N ALA A 475 16.46 -17.61 -6.74
CA ALA A 475 16.34 -18.11 -8.11
C ALA A 475 16.75 -19.60 -8.19
N PRO A 476 15.89 -20.50 -8.69
CA PRO A 476 16.19 -21.93 -8.69
C PRO A 476 17.40 -22.33 -9.57
N SER A 477 17.56 -21.66 -10.71
CA SER A 477 18.65 -21.87 -11.66
C SER A 477 20.00 -21.31 -11.20
N ASN A 478 19.98 -20.30 -10.33
CA ASN A 478 21.19 -19.69 -9.78
C ASN A 478 20.90 -19.12 -8.38
N PRO A 479 21.13 -19.90 -7.30
CA PRO A 479 20.83 -19.47 -5.94
C PRO A 479 21.65 -18.28 -5.41
N SER A 480 22.62 -17.77 -6.18
CA SER A 480 23.26 -16.49 -5.87
C SER A 480 22.36 -15.29 -6.15
N VAL A 481 21.33 -15.46 -7.00
CA VAL A 481 20.36 -14.42 -7.31
C VAL A 481 19.17 -14.50 -6.36
N ILE A 482 18.90 -13.40 -5.67
CA ILE A 482 17.78 -13.26 -4.74
C ILE A 482 17.00 -12.00 -5.10
N TYR A 483 15.67 -12.09 -5.07
CA TYR A 483 14.79 -10.93 -5.08
C TYR A 483 14.14 -10.79 -3.71
N THR A 484 14.06 -9.56 -3.22
CA THR A 484 13.30 -9.25 -2.00
C THR A 484 12.45 -8.02 -2.24
N GLY A 485 11.33 -7.96 -1.53
CA GLY A 485 10.37 -6.88 -1.62
C GLY A 485 9.83 -6.49 -0.26
N ASN A 486 9.59 -5.20 -0.13
CA ASN A 486 9.21 -4.51 1.10
C ASN A 486 8.29 -3.32 0.76
N ASP A 487 8.02 -2.44 1.72
CA ASP A 487 7.14 -1.27 1.54
C ASP A 487 7.70 -0.19 0.59
N GLY A 488 9.00 -0.27 0.27
CA GLY A 488 9.67 0.58 -0.71
C GLY A 488 9.87 -0.05 -2.09
N GLY A 489 9.34 -1.24 -2.38
CA GLY A 489 9.41 -1.86 -3.70
C GLY A 489 10.37 -3.05 -3.81
N VAL A 490 11.25 -3.08 -4.82
CA VAL A 490 12.00 -4.29 -5.22
C VAL A 490 13.52 -4.09 -5.25
N TRP A 491 14.23 -5.07 -4.67
CA TRP A 491 15.68 -5.18 -4.73
C TRP A 491 16.11 -6.57 -5.21
N ARG A 492 17.30 -6.61 -5.81
CA ARG A 492 17.93 -7.83 -6.30
C ARG A 492 19.35 -7.95 -5.79
N SER A 493 19.75 -9.15 -5.37
CA SER A 493 21.13 -9.49 -5.05
C SER A 493 21.69 -10.47 -6.08
N ASN A 494 23.00 -10.42 -6.31
CA ASN A 494 23.77 -11.36 -7.15
C ASN A 494 24.74 -12.23 -6.34
N ASP A 495 24.78 -12.04 -5.02
CA ASP A 495 25.78 -12.62 -4.12
C ASP A 495 25.13 -13.17 -2.85
N MET A 496 23.96 -13.79 -3.03
CA MET A 496 23.20 -14.47 -1.98
C MET A 496 22.71 -13.52 -0.87
N GLY A 497 22.45 -12.25 -1.17
CA GLY A 497 21.94 -11.26 -0.22
C GLY A 497 23.03 -10.56 0.60
N LEU A 498 24.29 -10.58 0.15
CA LEU A 498 25.36 -9.80 0.78
C LEU A 498 25.27 -8.32 0.40
N HIS A 499 24.97 -8.02 -0.87
CA HIS A 499 24.72 -6.67 -1.35
C HIS A 499 23.44 -6.61 -2.19
N TRP A 500 22.82 -5.43 -2.20
CA TRP A 500 21.56 -5.17 -2.88
C TRP A 500 21.73 -4.20 -4.03
N ILE A 501 20.98 -4.47 -5.09
CA ILE A 501 20.86 -3.61 -6.24
C ILE A 501 19.40 -3.18 -6.30
N ASP A 502 19.17 -1.87 -6.29
CA ASP A 502 17.86 -1.29 -6.50
C ASP A 502 17.29 -1.70 -7.87
N ARG A 503 15.99 -2.01 -7.88
CA ARG A 503 15.22 -2.41 -9.07
C ARG A 503 13.91 -1.62 -9.20
N ASN A 504 13.77 -0.53 -8.45
CA ASN A 504 12.72 0.46 -8.64
C ASN A 504 13.06 1.35 -9.85
N THR A 505 12.62 0.95 -11.04
CA THR A 505 12.91 1.68 -12.29
C THR A 505 11.70 2.44 -12.83
N ALA A 506 11.90 3.26 -13.87
CA ALA A 506 10.85 4.11 -14.43
C ALA A 506 9.61 3.36 -14.96
N THR A 507 9.73 2.05 -15.19
CA THR A 507 8.65 1.18 -15.66
C THR A 507 7.91 0.45 -14.54
N PHE A 508 8.26 0.73 -13.28
CA PHE A 508 7.65 0.10 -12.11
C PHE A 508 6.94 1.15 -11.25
N SER A 509 5.63 1.00 -11.07
CA SER A 509 4.80 1.94 -10.29
C SER A 509 3.96 1.19 -9.26
N ALA A 510 4.39 1.23 -8.01
CA ALA A 510 3.69 0.59 -6.89
C ALA A 510 3.33 1.58 -5.78
N THR A 511 3.62 2.88 -5.94
CA THR A 511 3.44 3.87 -4.89
C THR A 511 1.96 4.01 -4.47
N GLN A 512 1.76 4.06 -3.16
CA GLN A 512 0.46 4.06 -2.49
C GLN A 512 0.18 5.43 -1.89
N PHE A 513 -0.53 6.30 -2.62
CA PHE A 513 -0.93 7.60 -2.10
C PHE A 513 -2.13 7.51 -1.16
N GLN A 514 -2.09 8.30 -0.09
CA GLN A 514 -3.19 8.48 0.87
C GLN A 514 -4.00 9.75 0.58
N SER A 515 -3.36 10.77 -0.01
CA SER A 515 -3.99 12.06 -0.30
C SER A 515 -3.30 12.84 -1.42
N VAL A 516 -3.98 13.88 -1.89
CA VAL A 516 -3.43 14.86 -2.84
C VAL A 516 -3.87 16.28 -2.50
N ALA A 517 -2.93 17.22 -2.60
CA ALA A 517 -3.21 18.65 -2.67
C ALA A 517 -2.60 19.26 -3.92
N VAL A 518 -3.31 20.23 -4.51
CA VAL A 518 -2.93 20.93 -5.74
C VAL A 518 -2.77 22.43 -5.47
N HIS A 519 -1.81 23.06 -6.14
CA HIS A 519 -1.61 24.50 -6.06
C HIS A 519 -2.74 25.26 -6.77
N PRO A 520 -3.20 26.41 -6.23
CA PRO A 520 -4.34 27.15 -6.79
C PRO A 520 -4.07 27.79 -8.15
N THR A 521 -2.80 27.98 -8.54
CA THR A 521 -2.43 28.64 -9.80
C THR A 521 -1.46 27.87 -10.68
N ASP A 522 -0.71 26.90 -10.13
CA ASP A 522 0.29 26.14 -10.89
C ASP A 522 -0.18 24.68 -11.02
N PRO A 523 -0.58 24.24 -12.21
CA PRO A 523 -1.12 22.92 -12.39
C PRO A 523 -0.05 21.84 -12.30
N ASN A 524 1.25 22.12 -12.21
CA ASN A 524 2.31 21.12 -12.02
C ASN A 524 2.83 21.06 -10.58
N PHE A 525 2.23 21.83 -9.66
CA PHE A 525 2.63 21.82 -8.25
C PHE A 525 1.60 21.01 -7.44
N SER A 526 2.04 19.88 -6.87
CA SER A 526 1.20 19.06 -5.98
C SER A 526 1.99 18.32 -4.94
N ILE A 527 1.42 18.15 -3.75
CA ILE A 527 1.98 17.29 -2.71
C ILE A 527 0.98 16.17 -2.38
N GLY A 528 1.50 15.03 -1.96
CA GLY A 528 0.68 13.91 -1.51
C GLY A 528 1.44 13.03 -0.52
N GLY A 529 0.76 12.61 0.54
CA GLY A 529 1.29 11.62 1.47
C GLY A 529 1.21 10.22 0.88
N THR A 530 2.22 9.39 1.15
CA THR A 530 2.29 8.01 0.71
C THR A 530 2.57 7.07 1.87
N GLN A 531 2.01 5.86 1.81
CA GLN A 531 2.27 4.81 2.78
C GLN A 531 3.76 4.49 2.85
N ASP A 532 4.35 4.59 4.05
CA ASP A 532 5.74 4.27 4.40
C ASP A 532 6.83 4.96 3.54
N ASN A 533 6.45 5.86 2.63
CA ASN A 533 7.33 6.50 1.66
C ASN A 533 7.27 8.04 1.75
N GLY A 534 6.75 8.56 2.86
CA GLY A 534 6.75 9.97 3.22
C GLY A 534 5.78 10.84 2.43
N THR A 535 6.04 12.15 2.44
CA THR A 535 5.30 13.13 1.64
C THR A 535 6.09 13.43 0.37
N ASN A 536 5.41 13.34 -0.77
CA ASN A 536 6.02 13.49 -2.09
C ASN A 536 5.49 14.75 -2.79
N PHE A 537 6.39 15.42 -3.52
CA PHE A 537 6.13 16.69 -4.21
C PHE A 537 6.34 16.51 -5.72
N PHE A 538 5.26 16.66 -6.48
CA PHE A 538 5.29 16.90 -7.92
C PHE A 538 5.56 18.37 -8.17
N GLN A 539 6.73 18.65 -8.72
CA GLN A 539 7.26 20.00 -8.86
C GLN A 539 6.83 20.65 -10.18
N PRO A 540 6.85 22.00 -10.27
CA PRO A 540 6.51 22.72 -11.51
C PRO A 540 7.24 22.28 -12.78
N ASN A 541 8.47 21.76 -12.64
CA ASN A 541 9.27 21.19 -13.72
C ASN A 541 8.88 19.74 -14.10
N ARG A 542 7.78 19.22 -13.54
CA ARG A 542 7.24 17.86 -13.72
C ARG A 542 8.16 16.74 -13.21
N THR A 543 8.99 17.01 -12.20
CA THR A 543 9.75 15.97 -11.48
C THR A 543 9.20 15.71 -10.10
N TRP A 544 9.47 14.52 -9.58
CA TRP A 544 9.11 14.13 -8.21
C TRP A 544 10.29 14.23 -7.27
N THR A 545 10.02 14.57 -6.02
CA THR A 545 10.94 14.39 -4.90
C THR A 545 10.14 14.07 -3.66
N ARG A 546 10.67 13.23 -2.77
CA ARG A 546 10.20 13.15 -1.40
C ARG A 546 10.65 14.42 -0.67
N VAL A 547 9.73 15.08 0.01
CA VAL A 547 9.96 16.33 0.75
C VAL A 547 9.93 16.14 2.25
N ASP A 548 9.40 15.03 2.73
CA ASP A 548 9.53 14.64 4.13
C ASP A 548 9.45 13.12 4.34
N PHE A 549 9.93 12.64 5.48
CA PHE A 549 10.01 11.23 5.84
C PHE A 549 8.76 10.73 6.60
N GLY A 550 8.80 9.46 6.99
CA GLY A 550 7.76 8.77 7.73
C GLY A 550 6.64 8.23 6.86
N ASP A 551 5.49 8.05 7.49
CA ASP A 551 4.28 7.54 6.83
C ASP A 551 3.35 8.72 6.51
N GLY A 552 3.22 9.06 5.23
CA GLY A 552 2.58 10.30 4.76
C GLY A 552 1.06 10.16 4.65
N GLY A 553 0.32 10.98 5.38
CA GLY A 553 -1.14 10.99 5.39
C GLY A 553 -1.77 12.07 4.49
N TYR A 554 -2.69 12.85 5.04
CA TYR A 554 -3.36 13.96 4.36
C TYR A 554 -2.39 15.09 4.05
N ALA A 555 -2.50 15.73 2.90
CA ALA A 555 -1.70 16.88 2.48
C ALA A 555 -2.59 18.07 2.12
N LEU A 556 -2.10 19.30 2.34
CA LEU A 556 -2.81 20.54 2.01
C LEU A 556 -1.84 21.59 1.48
N ILE A 557 -2.31 22.36 0.50
CA ILE A 557 -1.63 23.54 -0.03
C ILE A 557 -2.53 24.75 0.21
N ASP A 558 -1.96 25.85 0.70
CA ASP A 558 -2.65 27.12 0.85
C ASP A 558 -3.20 27.61 -0.50
N GLN A 559 -4.53 27.49 -0.64
CA GLN A 559 -5.32 27.95 -1.80
C GLN A 559 -5.31 29.47 -2.03
N THR A 560 -4.65 30.27 -1.18
CA THR A 560 -4.42 31.71 -1.41
C THR A 560 -3.03 32.03 -1.98
N ALA A 561 -2.19 31.01 -2.20
CA ALA A 561 -0.87 31.18 -2.78
C ALA A 561 -0.95 31.81 -4.19
N THR A 562 -0.07 32.79 -4.43
CA THR A 562 0.01 33.53 -5.71
C THR A 562 1.32 33.29 -6.46
N ASP A 563 2.27 32.60 -5.82
CA ASP A 563 3.57 32.22 -6.36
C ASP A 563 3.92 30.79 -5.89
N THR A 564 5.00 30.21 -6.41
CA THR A 564 5.42 28.83 -6.10
C THR A 564 6.50 28.72 -5.02
N GLU A 565 6.88 29.81 -4.36
CA GLU A 565 7.96 29.84 -3.37
C GLU A 565 7.45 30.13 -1.95
N ASN A 566 6.62 31.15 -1.77
CA ASN A 566 6.01 31.52 -0.49
C ASN A 566 4.71 30.74 -0.25
N VAL A 567 4.77 29.42 -0.43
CA VAL A 567 3.63 28.52 -0.32
C VAL A 567 3.61 27.91 1.08
N THR A 568 2.52 28.13 1.81
CA THR A 568 2.27 27.38 3.04
C THR A 568 1.71 26.00 2.70
N MET A 569 2.38 24.95 3.17
CA MET A 569 2.02 23.56 2.93
C MET A 569 1.91 22.79 4.25
N TYR A 570 1.03 21.81 4.28
CA TYR A 570 0.80 20.95 5.44
C TYR A 570 0.74 19.49 5.01
N HIS A 571 1.14 18.60 5.92
CA HIS A 571 0.74 17.21 5.83
C HIS A 571 0.64 16.55 7.20
N THR A 572 -0.14 15.50 7.32
CA THR A 572 -0.16 14.64 8.51
C THR A 572 0.82 13.49 8.34
N TYR A 573 1.26 12.93 9.46
CA TYR A 573 1.95 11.65 9.52
C TYR A 573 0.98 10.57 10.02
N PHE A 574 1.51 9.37 10.28
CA PHE A 574 0.88 8.52 11.28
C PHE A 574 0.68 9.29 12.59
N ASN A 575 -0.51 9.18 13.15
CA ASN A 575 -0.91 9.77 14.42
C ASN A 575 -1.31 8.64 15.37
N ALA A 576 -0.86 8.74 16.62
CA ALA A 576 -1.09 7.71 17.62
C ALA A 576 -1.32 8.34 19.00
N THR A 577 -2.45 7.97 19.60
CA THR A 577 -2.83 8.37 20.96
C THR A 577 -1.71 8.07 21.95
N ASN A 578 -1.40 9.04 22.81
CA ASN A 578 -0.33 9.01 23.80
C ASN A 578 1.10 8.92 23.24
N ASN A 579 1.30 9.04 21.92
CA ASN A 579 2.62 8.96 21.28
C ASN A 579 2.97 10.21 20.46
N LEU A 580 2.21 10.47 19.39
CA LEU A 580 2.42 11.56 18.43
C LEU A 580 1.07 11.99 17.86
N ILE A 581 0.66 13.25 18.06
CA ILE A 581 -0.55 13.80 17.43
C ILE A 581 -0.28 15.21 16.88
N GLY A 582 -0.45 15.40 15.58
CA GLY A 582 -0.26 16.68 14.90
C GLY A 582 -0.03 16.56 13.40
N PHE A 583 0.56 17.60 12.82
CA PHE A 583 0.87 17.71 11.40
C PHE A 583 2.17 18.50 11.17
N GLY A 584 2.86 18.23 10.07
CA GLY A 584 4.01 19.00 9.58
C GLY A 584 3.56 20.24 8.81
N ARG A 585 4.35 21.32 8.87
CA ARG A 585 4.13 22.56 8.12
C ARG A 585 5.43 23.19 7.66
N VAL A 586 5.43 23.69 6.42
CA VAL A 586 6.40 24.68 5.92
C VAL A 586 5.70 25.92 5.38
N LEU A 587 6.39 27.05 5.43
CA LEU A 587 5.93 28.33 4.87
C LEU A 587 6.56 28.66 3.51
N LYS A 588 7.57 27.90 3.09
CA LYS A 588 8.29 28.09 1.83
C LYS A 588 8.57 26.78 1.12
N THR A 589 8.44 26.77 -0.20
CA THR A 589 8.76 25.61 -1.04
C THR A 589 10.23 25.25 -0.98
N SER A 590 11.14 26.22 -0.92
CA SER A 590 12.58 25.94 -0.74
C SER A 590 12.92 25.22 0.56
N CYS A 591 12.00 25.24 1.53
CA CYS A 591 12.10 24.58 2.82
C CYS A 591 11.33 23.25 2.90
N ALA A 592 10.61 22.87 1.84
CA ALA A 592 9.97 21.57 1.73
C ALA A 592 11.02 20.49 1.42
N ILE A 593 11.89 20.24 2.39
CA ILE A 593 12.94 19.22 2.36
C ILE A 593 12.95 18.48 3.69
N GLU A 594 13.48 17.26 3.66
CA GLU A 594 13.48 16.34 4.79
C GLU A 594 14.06 16.98 6.06
N GLY A 595 13.31 16.88 7.16
CA GLY A 595 13.72 17.45 8.46
C GLY A 595 13.66 18.97 8.56
N GLN A 596 13.03 19.68 7.61
CA GLN A 596 12.77 21.13 7.70
C GLN A 596 11.28 21.47 7.87
N TRP A 597 10.41 20.46 8.00
CA TRP A 597 9.01 20.63 8.30
C TRP A 597 8.81 20.85 9.80
N SER A 598 8.20 21.98 10.16
CA SER A 598 7.84 22.26 11.55
C SER A 598 6.68 21.39 12.00
N PHE A 599 6.89 20.61 13.06
CA PHE A 599 5.81 19.79 13.63
C PHE A 599 4.90 20.64 14.53
N LYS A 600 3.60 20.62 14.24
CA LYS A 600 2.55 21.35 14.96
C LYS A 600 1.64 20.35 15.67
N GLY A 601 1.86 20.17 16.97
CA GLY A 601 1.17 19.15 17.76
C GLY A 601 1.89 18.79 19.05
N ALA A 602 1.66 17.57 19.53
CA ALA A 602 2.29 17.03 20.72
C ALA A 602 2.95 15.67 20.42
N TYR A 603 4.11 15.41 21.04
CA TYR A 603 4.78 14.10 20.99
C TYR A 603 5.64 13.85 22.24
N THR A 604 6.08 12.60 22.42
CA THR A 604 6.97 12.20 23.54
C THR A 604 8.32 11.71 22.99
N PRO A 605 9.48 12.28 23.44
CA PRO A 605 9.63 13.38 24.41
C PRO A 605 9.15 14.74 23.86
N PRO A 606 8.94 15.77 24.72
CA PRO A 606 8.32 17.04 24.33
C PRO A 606 9.04 17.80 23.21
N VAL A 607 8.25 18.62 22.50
CA VAL A 607 8.56 19.39 21.29
C VAL A 607 9.98 20.00 21.23
N ASP A 608 10.68 19.70 20.13
CA ASP A 608 12.04 20.14 19.80
C ASP A 608 12.02 21.63 19.37
N PRO A 609 12.74 22.53 20.05
CA PRO A 609 12.78 23.94 19.69
C PRO A 609 13.65 24.25 18.45
N THR A 610 14.01 23.24 17.65
CA THR A 610 14.78 23.42 16.41
C THR A 610 14.10 24.45 15.50
N VAL A 611 14.90 25.43 15.06
CA VAL A 611 14.49 26.44 14.10
C VAL A 611 14.75 25.91 12.70
N HIS A 612 13.70 25.86 11.89
CA HIS A 612 13.71 25.41 10.51
C HIS A 612 14.08 26.56 9.56
N CYS A 613 14.43 26.23 8.31
CA CYS A 613 14.93 27.22 7.35
C CYS A 613 13.94 28.34 6.99
N ASP A 614 12.65 28.16 7.25
CA ASP A 614 11.61 29.19 7.07
C ASP A 614 11.40 30.05 8.33
N GLY A 615 12.21 29.85 9.37
CA GLY A 615 12.18 30.57 10.64
C GLY A 615 11.15 30.03 11.64
N THR A 616 10.43 28.96 11.31
CA THR A 616 9.48 28.33 12.22
C THR A 616 10.16 27.32 13.15
N THR A 617 9.48 26.93 14.22
CA THR A 617 9.92 25.86 15.12
C THR A 617 8.80 24.84 15.27
N ASP A 618 9.14 23.65 15.76
CA ASP A 618 8.12 22.74 16.25
C ASP A 618 7.41 23.41 17.43
N THR A 619 6.11 23.17 17.58
CA THR A 619 5.31 23.87 18.58
C THR A 619 4.18 23.01 19.11
N PHE A 620 4.04 22.97 20.44
CA PHE A 620 2.80 22.53 21.06
C PHE A 620 1.72 23.55 20.74
N ASN A 621 0.79 23.17 19.87
CA ASN A 621 -0.23 24.05 19.33
C ASN A 621 -1.60 23.89 20.00
N GLY A 622 -1.71 23.10 21.08
CA GLY A 622 -2.98 22.87 21.79
C GLY A 622 -3.69 21.56 21.47
N ILE A 623 -3.24 20.81 20.45
CA ILE A 623 -3.72 19.45 20.21
C ILE A 623 -3.21 18.54 21.34
N LEU A 624 -4.13 17.79 21.99
CA LEU A 624 -3.79 17.00 23.17
C LEU A 624 -3.30 15.61 22.77
N LEU A 625 -2.16 15.19 23.31
CA LEU A 625 -1.59 13.85 23.08
C LEU A 625 -2.49 12.71 23.59
N SER A 626 -3.37 12.98 24.55
CA SER A 626 -4.31 12.01 25.12
C SER A 626 -5.55 11.77 24.26
N ASP A 627 -5.75 12.55 23.20
CA ASP A 627 -6.94 12.43 22.38
C ASP A 627 -6.91 11.13 21.55
N PRO A 628 -8.01 10.37 21.51
CA PRO A 628 -8.19 9.35 20.49
C PRO A 628 -8.09 9.96 19.09
N VAL A 629 -7.29 9.36 18.22
CA VAL A 629 -7.02 9.88 16.86
C VAL A 629 -6.93 8.74 15.86
N ASN A 630 -7.24 9.03 14.59
CA ASN A 630 -7.02 8.10 13.49
C ASN A 630 -5.55 8.08 13.08
N PHE A 631 -5.10 6.95 12.53
CA PHE A 631 -3.73 6.78 12.05
C PHE A 631 -3.36 7.87 11.03
N TYR A 632 -4.17 8.05 9.99
CA TYR A 632 -4.16 9.27 9.19
C TYR A 632 -5.28 10.19 9.67
N ALA A 633 -4.93 11.18 10.49
CA ALA A 633 -5.88 12.15 11.01
C ALA A 633 -6.33 13.12 9.90
N PRO A 634 -7.63 13.38 9.72
CA PRO A 634 -8.08 14.31 8.69
C PRO A 634 -7.68 15.74 9.05
N VAL A 635 -7.22 16.48 8.05
CA VAL A 635 -6.90 17.91 8.11
C VAL A 635 -7.60 18.60 6.93
N ALA A 636 -8.09 19.81 7.13
CA ALA A 636 -8.76 20.59 6.09
C ALA A 636 -8.45 22.08 6.19
N LEU A 637 -8.58 22.79 5.07
CA LEU A 637 -8.54 24.26 5.02
C LEU A 637 -9.96 24.83 4.96
N GLY A 638 -10.18 25.93 5.68
CA GLY A 638 -11.33 26.81 5.52
C GLY A 638 -10.95 28.14 4.88
N PRO A 639 -11.87 29.12 4.81
CA PRO A 639 -11.61 30.41 4.19
C PRO A 639 -10.67 31.26 5.04
N VAL A 640 -10.20 32.37 4.46
CA VAL A 640 -9.54 33.43 5.24
C VAL A 640 -10.59 34.15 6.08
N VAL A 641 -10.31 34.33 7.37
CA VAL A 641 -11.19 35.01 8.32
C VAL A 641 -10.57 36.31 8.83
N THR A 642 -11.43 37.24 9.25
CA THR A 642 -10.99 38.49 9.87
C THR A 642 -10.10 38.23 11.09
N GLY A 643 -8.93 38.86 11.13
CA GLY A 643 -7.95 38.68 12.20
C GLY A 643 -7.10 37.40 12.09
N GLY A 644 -7.31 36.58 11.05
CA GLY A 644 -6.45 35.44 10.73
C GLY A 644 -5.19 35.86 9.97
N SER A 645 -4.14 35.04 10.04
CA SER A 645 -2.90 35.22 9.28
C SER A 645 -2.83 34.35 8.01
N GLY A 646 -3.95 33.77 7.60
CA GLY A 646 -4.10 32.91 6.43
C GLY A 646 -5.45 32.21 6.44
N GLN A 647 -5.60 31.19 5.60
CA GLN A 647 -6.73 30.27 5.69
C GLN A 647 -6.80 29.59 7.05
N THR A 648 -8.01 29.31 7.51
CA THR A 648 -8.21 28.53 8.72
C THR A 648 -7.77 27.08 8.48
N VAL A 649 -7.20 26.45 9.52
CA VAL A 649 -6.73 25.06 9.47
C VAL A 649 -7.53 24.24 10.48
N TYR A 650 -8.03 23.08 10.06
CA TYR A 650 -8.78 22.17 10.90
C TYR A 650 -8.08 20.84 11.05
N PHE A 651 -8.18 20.22 12.22
CA PHE A 651 -7.59 18.91 12.52
C PHE A 651 -8.56 18.06 13.34
N GLY A 652 -8.71 16.79 12.97
CA GLY A 652 -9.64 15.85 13.60
C GLY A 652 -8.97 14.85 14.54
N THR A 653 -9.35 14.88 15.81
CA THR A 653 -9.15 13.78 16.78
C THR A 653 -10.51 13.11 17.06
N ASN A 654 -10.86 12.77 18.29
CA ASN A 654 -12.25 12.68 18.72
C ASN A 654 -12.90 14.05 18.94
N LYS A 655 -12.21 15.15 18.61
CA LYS A 655 -12.71 16.52 18.59
C LYS A 655 -12.31 17.18 17.27
N LEU A 656 -12.99 18.26 16.91
CA LEU A 656 -12.56 19.15 15.84
C LEU A 656 -11.75 20.31 16.46
N TYR A 657 -10.52 20.45 16.00
CA TYR A 657 -9.67 21.59 16.28
C TYR A 657 -9.67 22.58 15.11
N ARG A 658 -9.45 23.86 15.40
CA ARG A 658 -9.39 24.95 14.42
C ARG A 658 -8.28 25.94 14.76
N SER A 659 -7.60 26.46 13.74
CA SER A 659 -6.63 27.55 13.84
C SER A 659 -6.97 28.66 12.85
N ILE A 660 -6.71 29.91 13.25
CA ILE A 660 -6.72 31.10 12.37
C ILE A 660 -5.32 31.61 12.04
N ASN A 661 -4.29 30.94 12.56
CA ASN A 661 -2.89 31.36 12.50
C ASN A 661 -2.00 30.25 11.95
N LYS A 662 -2.42 29.65 10.84
CA LYS A 662 -1.67 28.63 10.10
C LYS A 662 -1.25 27.42 10.96
N GLY A 663 -2.03 27.07 12.00
CA GLY A 663 -1.77 25.92 12.86
C GLY A 663 -0.88 26.17 14.08
N ASP A 664 -0.42 27.40 14.32
CA ASP A 664 0.42 27.72 15.51
C ASP A 664 -0.37 27.61 16.81
N LEU A 665 -1.68 27.90 16.79
CA LEU A 665 -2.61 27.62 17.87
C LEU A 665 -3.88 26.98 17.31
N MET A 666 -4.19 25.79 17.81
CA MET A 666 -5.37 24.98 17.53
C MET A 666 -6.30 25.02 18.74
N THR A 667 -7.53 25.51 18.54
CA THR A 667 -8.57 25.56 19.58
C THR A 667 -9.68 24.57 19.26
N ILE A 668 -10.26 23.98 20.30
CA ILE A 668 -11.37 23.03 20.16
C ILE A 668 -12.64 23.80 19.75
N VAL A 669 -13.30 23.35 18.69
CA VAL A 669 -14.54 23.95 18.15
C VAL A 669 -15.70 22.94 18.03
N SER A 670 -15.57 21.79 18.70
CA SER A 670 -16.65 20.82 18.85
C SER A 670 -16.68 20.23 20.27
N GLN A 671 -17.72 19.47 20.57
CA GLN A 671 -17.74 18.51 21.65
C GLN A 671 -16.73 17.39 21.39
N ALA A 672 -16.39 16.63 22.44
CA ALA A 672 -15.80 15.31 22.25
C ALA A 672 -16.86 14.37 21.66
N PHE A 673 -16.57 13.85 20.47
CA PHE A 673 -17.37 12.85 19.79
C PHE A 673 -17.15 11.46 20.40
N THR A 674 -18.13 10.58 20.20
CA THR A 674 -18.08 9.19 20.69
C THR A 674 -17.18 8.29 19.83
N SER A 675 -16.66 8.80 18.72
CA SER A 675 -15.79 8.12 17.77
C SER A 675 -14.84 9.14 17.14
N ASN A 676 -13.73 8.67 16.57
CA ASN A 676 -12.76 9.55 15.92
C ASN A 676 -13.37 10.23 14.70
N VAL A 677 -12.98 11.47 14.47
CA VAL A 677 -13.25 12.21 13.25
C VAL A 677 -12.50 11.55 12.09
N SER A 678 -13.25 11.18 11.05
CA SER A 678 -12.74 10.56 9.82
C SER A 678 -12.75 11.52 8.63
N ALA A 679 -13.64 12.52 8.63
CA ALA A 679 -13.74 13.48 7.55
C ALA A 679 -14.12 14.88 8.07
N ILE A 680 -13.60 15.91 7.40
CA ILE A 680 -13.85 17.31 7.70
C ILE A 680 -14.20 18.02 6.38
N GLY A 681 -15.36 18.67 6.33
CA GLY A 681 -15.76 19.56 5.24
C GLY A 681 -16.01 20.97 5.77
N ILE A 682 -15.40 21.97 5.15
CA ILE A 682 -15.55 23.38 5.52
C ILE A 682 -16.06 24.14 4.30
N SER A 683 -17.04 25.04 4.49
CA SER A 683 -17.49 25.90 3.40
C SER A 683 -16.37 26.86 2.97
N LYS A 684 -16.16 26.98 1.66
CA LYS A 684 -15.16 27.89 1.08
C LYS A 684 -15.50 29.37 1.26
N THR A 685 -16.74 29.70 1.60
CA THR A 685 -17.22 31.08 1.68
C THR A 685 -17.63 31.49 3.10
N ASN A 686 -17.84 30.53 4.00
CA ASN A 686 -18.26 30.81 5.37
C ASN A 686 -17.64 29.81 6.35
N ASP A 687 -16.69 30.29 7.15
CA ASP A 687 -15.97 29.48 8.14
C ASP A 687 -16.89 28.89 9.24
N ASP A 688 -18.07 29.46 9.45
CA ASP A 688 -19.05 28.99 10.43
C ASP A 688 -19.86 27.77 9.94
N VAL A 689 -19.81 27.47 8.64
CA VAL A 689 -20.48 26.31 8.03
C VAL A 689 -19.49 25.15 7.92
N ARG A 690 -19.71 24.11 8.72
CA ARG A 690 -18.79 22.97 8.87
C ARG A 690 -19.57 21.66 8.95
N ILE A 691 -19.00 20.61 8.38
CA ILE A 691 -19.49 19.23 8.48
C ILE A 691 -18.34 18.32 8.94
N VAL A 692 -18.65 17.39 9.83
CA VAL A 692 -17.71 16.43 10.41
C VAL A 692 -18.31 15.04 10.30
N GLY A 693 -17.56 14.10 9.74
CA GLY A 693 -17.89 12.69 9.71
C GLY A 693 -17.03 11.89 10.69
N LEU A 694 -17.57 10.82 11.25
CA LEU A 694 -16.88 9.96 12.20
C LEU A 694 -16.66 8.54 11.65
N ASN A 695 -15.71 7.79 12.24
CA ASN A 695 -15.50 6.36 11.93
C ASN A 695 -16.77 5.52 12.15
N SER A 696 -17.67 5.96 13.03
CA SER A 696 -18.96 5.31 13.31
C SER A 696 -20.03 5.55 12.25
N GLY A 697 -19.77 6.44 11.28
CA GLY A 697 -20.71 6.83 10.23
C GLY A 697 -21.65 7.98 10.58
N LYS A 698 -21.55 8.51 11.80
CA LYS A 698 -22.30 9.69 12.20
C LYS A 698 -21.79 10.96 11.53
N VAL A 699 -22.72 11.87 11.27
CA VAL A 699 -22.48 13.17 10.64
C VAL A 699 -22.90 14.28 11.61
N PHE A 700 -22.00 15.22 11.85
CA PHE A 700 -22.26 16.42 12.65
C PHE A 700 -22.08 17.67 11.79
N ALA A 701 -22.91 18.69 12.01
CA ALA A 701 -22.81 19.95 11.30
C ALA A 701 -23.00 21.16 12.22
N THR A 702 -22.54 22.31 11.74
CA THR A 702 -22.86 23.64 12.28
C THR A 702 -22.93 24.65 11.14
N ILE A 703 -23.77 25.67 11.31
CA ILE A 703 -23.89 26.82 10.39
C ILE A 703 -23.62 28.16 11.08
N THR A 704 -23.31 28.12 12.38
CA THR A 704 -23.09 29.29 13.24
C THR A 704 -21.69 29.27 13.87
N GLY A 705 -20.86 28.29 13.51
CA GLY A 705 -19.58 28.03 14.16
C GLY A 705 -19.70 27.52 15.61
N GLY A 706 -20.93 27.27 16.08
CA GLY A 706 -21.24 26.90 17.45
C GLY A 706 -20.70 25.53 17.89
N ASN A 707 -20.40 25.43 19.19
CA ASN A 707 -20.00 24.23 19.91
C ASN A 707 -20.97 24.04 21.11
N PRO A 708 -21.73 22.92 21.21
CA PRO A 708 -21.61 21.69 20.41
C PRO A 708 -22.15 21.81 18.98
N MET A 709 -21.60 20.98 18.09
CA MET A 709 -22.12 20.71 16.75
C MET A 709 -23.35 19.80 16.83
N THR A 710 -24.29 19.94 15.90
CA THR A 710 -25.54 19.17 15.85
C THR A 710 -25.35 17.85 15.12
N ASP A 711 -25.84 16.73 15.68
CA ASP A 711 -25.91 15.43 14.98
C ASP A 711 -27.00 15.54 13.90
N VAL A 712 -26.60 15.45 12.64
CA VAL A 712 -27.48 15.54 11.46
C VAL A 712 -27.59 14.19 10.76
N THR A 713 -27.22 13.09 11.43
CA THR A 713 -27.34 11.74 10.88
C THR A 713 -28.82 11.36 10.74
N GLN A 714 -29.24 11.00 9.53
CA GLN A 714 -30.60 10.54 9.25
C GLN A 714 -30.71 9.01 9.42
N THR A 715 -31.87 8.53 9.87
CA THR A 715 -32.20 7.10 9.84
C THR A 715 -32.05 6.54 8.41
N GLY A 716 -31.39 5.40 8.27
CA GLY A 716 -31.10 4.77 6.98
C GLY A 716 -29.69 5.04 6.47
N MET A 717 -28.97 6.03 7.01
CA MET A 717 -27.57 6.24 6.68
C MET A 717 -26.67 5.14 7.28
N PRO A 718 -25.58 4.74 6.59
CA PRO A 718 -24.70 3.68 7.05
C PRO A 718 -23.99 3.98 8.39
N ALA A 719 -23.98 2.98 9.28
CA ALA A 719 -23.09 2.96 10.45
C ALA A 719 -21.70 2.40 10.07
N LYS A 720 -21.03 3.06 9.13
CA LYS A 720 -19.75 2.66 8.53
C LYS A 720 -18.78 3.84 8.47
N TYR A 721 -17.50 3.58 8.23
CA TYR A 721 -16.51 4.64 8.11
C TYR A 721 -16.90 5.65 7.03
N LEU A 722 -17.00 6.92 7.42
CA LEU A 722 -17.32 8.02 6.54
C LEU A 722 -16.01 8.59 5.98
N ALA A 723 -15.76 8.39 4.69
CA ALA A 723 -14.46 8.66 4.08
C ALA A 723 -14.26 10.13 3.68
N ARG A 724 -15.31 10.82 3.20
CA ARG A 724 -15.27 12.26 2.91
C ARG A 724 -16.57 12.95 3.26
N ALA A 725 -16.44 14.21 3.67
CA ALA A 725 -17.53 15.16 3.85
C ALA A 725 -17.16 16.43 3.09
N VAL A 726 -18.00 16.87 2.17
CA VAL A 726 -17.72 17.97 1.25
C VAL A 726 -18.90 18.93 1.26
N ILE A 727 -18.64 20.22 1.46
CA ILE A 727 -19.63 21.28 1.24
C ILE A 727 -19.41 21.81 -0.17
N ASP A 728 -20.50 22.01 -0.91
CA ASP A 728 -20.45 22.54 -2.27
C ASP A 728 -19.73 23.89 -2.28
N PRO A 729 -18.73 24.09 -3.15
CA PRO A 729 -17.95 25.33 -3.20
C PRO A 729 -18.80 26.56 -3.55
N ASN A 730 -19.94 26.38 -4.21
CA ASN A 730 -20.81 27.46 -4.70
C ASN A 730 -22.12 27.60 -3.89
N ASP A 731 -22.46 26.62 -3.04
CA ASP A 731 -23.65 26.68 -2.19
C ASP A 731 -23.38 26.09 -0.79
N PRO A 732 -23.26 26.92 0.27
CA PRO A 732 -23.02 26.42 1.62
C PRO A 732 -24.18 25.59 2.21
N ASN A 733 -25.34 25.54 1.55
CA ASN A 733 -26.47 24.71 1.98
C ASN A 733 -26.43 23.29 1.41
N THR A 734 -25.59 23.06 0.39
CA THR A 734 -25.43 21.77 -0.26
C THR A 734 -24.18 21.07 0.27
N ALA A 735 -24.34 19.82 0.71
CA ALA A 735 -23.24 19.01 1.22
C ALA A 735 -23.39 17.55 0.77
N TYR A 736 -22.26 16.87 0.66
CA TYR A 736 -22.15 15.47 0.31
C TYR A 736 -21.34 14.74 1.39
N VAL A 737 -21.76 13.52 1.72
CA VAL A 737 -20.96 12.59 2.52
C VAL A 737 -20.86 11.26 1.81
N VAL A 738 -19.69 10.62 1.93
CA VAL A 738 -19.42 9.32 1.30
C VAL A 738 -18.93 8.28 2.30
N TYR A 739 -19.36 7.04 2.08
CA TYR A 739 -19.14 5.92 3.00
C TYR A 739 -18.32 4.79 2.36
N ASN A 740 -17.46 4.20 3.19
CA ASN A 740 -16.79 2.94 2.89
C ASN A 740 -17.63 1.73 3.30
N GLY A 741 -17.21 0.57 2.82
CA GLY A 741 -17.81 -0.72 3.18
C GLY A 741 -18.89 -1.15 2.19
N ASN A 742 -19.50 -2.29 2.49
CA ASN A 742 -20.57 -2.87 1.70
C ASN A 742 -21.70 -3.37 2.62
N GLY A 743 -22.84 -3.74 2.05
CA GLY A 743 -23.98 -4.26 2.80
C GLY A 743 -24.51 -5.60 2.31
N SER A 744 -25.39 -6.20 3.10
CA SER A 744 -26.27 -7.27 2.66
C SER A 744 -27.56 -6.65 2.15
N THR A 745 -28.01 -7.04 0.96
CA THR A 745 -29.22 -6.62 0.25
C THR A 745 -30.36 -6.08 1.15
N PRO A 746 -31.02 -4.94 0.82
CA PRO A 746 -30.87 -4.16 -0.42
C PRO A 746 -29.51 -3.48 -0.54
N THR A 747 -29.18 -3.01 -1.76
CA THR A 747 -27.87 -2.45 -2.12
C THR A 747 -27.47 -1.36 -1.13
N PHE A 748 -26.30 -1.54 -0.52
CA PHE A 748 -25.69 -0.54 0.35
C PHE A 748 -25.46 0.76 -0.42
N LYS A 749 -25.62 1.87 0.27
CA LYS A 749 -25.58 3.21 -0.32
C LYS A 749 -24.37 3.96 0.15
N HIS A 750 -23.66 4.56 -0.80
CA HIS A 750 -22.32 5.10 -0.55
C HIS A 750 -22.26 6.62 -0.58
N ILE A 751 -23.16 7.29 -1.31
CA ILE A 751 -23.13 8.76 -1.47
C ILE A 751 -24.48 9.33 -1.04
N PHE A 752 -24.44 10.29 -0.12
CA PHE A 752 -25.60 11.01 0.37
C PHE A 752 -25.43 12.51 0.19
N LYS A 753 -26.47 13.17 -0.31
CA LYS A 753 -26.55 14.62 -0.53
C LYS A 753 -27.58 15.26 0.39
N ALA A 754 -27.23 16.37 1.01
CA ALA A 754 -28.15 17.31 1.65
C ALA A 754 -28.14 18.62 0.85
N ALA A 755 -29.31 19.25 0.68
CA ALA A 755 -29.47 20.56 0.04
C ALA A 755 -30.06 21.63 0.99
N ASN A 756 -30.18 21.29 2.27
CA ASN A 756 -30.84 22.08 3.30
C ASN A 756 -30.00 22.15 4.59
N LEU A 757 -28.68 22.24 4.45
CA LEU A 757 -27.75 22.29 5.61
C LEU A 757 -28.04 23.50 6.53
N ASN A 758 -28.62 24.58 6.00
CA ASN A 758 -29.11 25.73 6.78
C ASN A 758 -30.17 25.40 7.84
N LEU A 759 -30.80 24.23 7.79
CA LEU A 759 -31.72 23.78 8.83
C LEU A 759 -31.00 23.20 10.05
N THR A 760 -29.67 23.12 10.05
CA THR A 760 -28.88 22.61 11.19
C THR A 760 -29.20 23.39 12.46
N GLY A 761 -29.66 22.68 13.49
CA GLY A 761 -30.02 23.25 14.79
C GLY A 761 -31.37 23.98 14.85
N THR A 762 -32.06 24.16 13.72
CA THR A 762 -33.37 24.84 13.64
C THR A 762 -34.48 23.98 13.02
N GLY A 763 -34.12 22.89 12.34
CA GLY A 763 -35.02 21.94 11.69
C GLY A 763 -34.30 20.63 11.34
N THR A 764 -34.88 19.86 10.42
CA THR A 764 -34.32 18.55 9.99
C THR A 764 -33.53 18.70 8.70
N VAL A 765 -32.24 18.38 8.74
CA VAL A 765 -31.42 18.17 7.55
C VAL A 765 -31.82 16.84 6.91
N THR A 766 -32.01 16.82 5.59
CA THR A 766 -32.48 15.64 4.87
C THR A 766 -31.39 15.15 3.92
N TRP A 767 -31.08 13.86 4.01
CA TRP A 767 -30.09 13.20 3.17
C TRP A 767 -30.76 12.33 2.12
N THR A 768 -30.39 12.55 0.86
CA THR A 768 -30.86 11.79 -0.31
C THR A 768 -29.73 10.95 -0.85
N GLU A 769 -29.99 9.67 -1.11
CA GLU A 769 -29.05 8.77 -1.78
C GLU A 769 -28.80 9.22 -3.22
N THR A 770 -27.54 9.25 -3.64
CA THR A 770 -27.14 9.86 -4.91
C THR A 770 -26.01 9.07 -5.58
N ASP A 771 -26.13 7.74 -5.61
CA ASP A 771 -25.09 6.82 -6.10
C ASP A 771 -25.54 5.90 -7.25
N THR A 772 -26.65 6.24 -7.92
CA THR A 772 -27.17 5.46 -9.05
C THR A 772 -26.12 5.35 -10.16
N GLY A 773 -25.66 4.13 -10.45
CA GLY A 773 -24.62 3.86 -11.46
C GLY A 773 -23.27 3.46 -10.87
N ILE A 774 -23.06 3.70 -9.56
CA ILE A 774 -21.90 3.18 -8.83
C ILE A 774 -22.23 1.76 -8.31
N PRO A 775 -21.34 0.76 -8.50
CA PRO A 775 -21.53 -0.57 -7.91
C PRO A 775 -21.41 -0.54 -6.38
N ASP A 776 -21.76 -1.64 -5.69
CA ASP A 776 -21.56 -1.78 -4.23
C ASP A 776 -20.06 -1.89 -3.90
N VAL A 777 -19.38 -0.74 -3.85
CA VAL A 777 -17.94 -0.57 -3.67
C VAL A 777 -17.66 0.66 -2.82
N SER A 778 -16.65 0.60 -1.93
CA SER A 778 -16.28 1.74 -1.10
C SER A 778 -16.00 2.99 -1.95
N VAL A 779 -16.57 4.12 -1.53
CA VAL A 779 -16.25 5.44 -2.07
C VAL A 779 -15.30 6.11 -1.07
N ASN A 780 -14.08 6.41 -1.51
CA ASN A 780 -12.98 6.90 -0.68
C ASN A 780 -12.73 8.40 -0.84
N ALA A 781 -12.99 8.93 -2.04
CA ALA A 781 -12.73 10.31 -2.41
C ALA A 781 -13.97 10.93 -3.05
N PHE A 782 -14.15 12.24 -2.88
CA PHE A 782 -15.26 12.97 -3.49
C PHE A 782 -14.87 14.43 -3.71
N VAL A 783 -15.11 14.96 -4.91
CA VAL A 783 -14.93 16.38 -5.22
C VAL A 783 -16.10 16.92 -6.03
N VAL A 784 -16.50 18.15 -5.71
CA VAL A 784 -17.44 18.96 -6.50
C VAL A 784 -16.60 19.92 -7.35
N ASP A 785 -16.92 20.03 -8.64
CA ASP A 785 -16.24 20.97 -9.51
C ASP A 785 -16.55 22.42 -9.07
N PRO A 786 -15.53 23.22 -8.70
CA PRO A 786 -15.77 24.61 -8.30
C PRO A 786 -16.32 25.47 -9.44
N ALA A 787 -16.11 25.10 -10.70
CA ALA A 787 -16.66 25.83 -11.85
C ALA A 787 -18.13 25.48 -12.13
N ASP A 788 -18.60 24.29 -11.71
CA ASP A 788 -19.95 23.81 -11.96
C ASP A 788 -20.37 22.75 -10.93
N SER A 789 -21.27 23.14 -10.03
CA SER A 789 -21.80 22.28 -8.96
C SER A 789 -22.59 21.05 -9.45
N THR A 790 -22.90 20.94 -10.74
CA THR A 790 -23.51 19.74 -11.34
C THR A 790 -22.49 18.66 -11.70
N HIS A 791 -21.20 19.01 -11.79
CA HIS A 791 -20.10 18.10 -12.11
C HIS A 791 -19.44 17.58 -10.84
N LEU A 792 -19.57 16.27 -10.61
CA LEU A 792 -19.10 15.59 -9.41
C LEU A 792 -18.21 14.41 -9.78
N TYR A 793 -17.23 14.12 -8.92
CA TYR A 793 -16.32 12.99 -9.11
C TYR A 793 -16.18 12.19 -7.81
N ALA A 794 -16.27 10.87 -7.92
CA ALA A 794 -16.16 9.93 -6.81
C ALA A 794 -15.01 8.95 -7.07
N GLY A 795 -14.01 8.94 -6.19
CA GLY A 795 -12.93 7.95 -6.21
C GLY A 795 -13.35 6.73 -5.40
N THR A 796 -13.25 5.54 -6.00
CA THR A 796 -13.72 4.27 -5.43
C THR A 796 -12.58 3.26 -5.33
N ASP A 797 -12.85 2.07 -4.80
CA ASP A 797 -11.88 0.96 -4.87
C ASP A 797 -11.65 0.44 -6.30
N ARG A 798 -12.41 0.95 -7.29
CA ARG A 798 -12.42 0.50 -8.69
C ARG A 798 -12.30 1.66 -9.70
N GLY A 799 -11.49 2.66 -9.36
CA GLY A 799 -11.29 3.85 -10.19
C GLY A 799 -12.26 5.00 -9.88
N VAL A 800 -12.40 5.91 -10.84
CA VAL A 800 -13.14 7.18 -10.68
C VAL A 800 -14.46 7.12 -11.43
N PHE A 801 -15.55 7.54 -10.78
CA PHE A 801 -16.85 7.75 -11.40
C PHE A 801 -17.14 9.26 -11.49
N ASN A 802 -17.85 9.69 -12.54
CA ASN A 802 -18.33 11.05 -12.69
C ASN A 802 -19.85 11.13 -12.79
N SER A 803 -20.38 12.28 -12.37
CA SER A 803 -21.76 12.69 -12.59
C SER A 803 -21.75 14.11 -13.18
N THR A 804 -22.64 14.36 -14.13
CA THR A 804 -22.83 15.68 -14.78
C THR A 804 -24.24 16.23 -14.53
N ASP A 805 -24.96 15.66 -13.56
CA ASP A 805 -26.36 15.96 -13.24
C ASP A 805 -26.57 16.15 -11.73
N GLY A 806 -25.51 16.58 -11.03
CA GLY A 806 -25.55 16.87 -9.60
C GLY A 806 -25.71 15.65 -8.71
N GLY A 807 -25.31 14.47 -9.21
CA GLY A 807 -25.26 13.18 -8.49
C GLY A 807 -26.40 12.22 -8.82
N SER A 808 -27.30 12.59 -9.72
CA SER A 808 -28.49 11.77 -10.04
C SER A 808 -28.11 10.49 -10.76
N SER A 809 -27.10 10.53 -11.62
CA SER A 809 -26.52 9.37 -12.29
C SER A 809 -25.00 9.44 -12.39
N TRP A 810 -24.36 8.26 -12.38
CA TRP A 810 -22.91 8.10 -12.39
C TRP A 810 -22.44 7.11 -13.46
N SER A 811 -21.26 7.35 -14.01
CA SER A 811 -20.56 6.43 -14.92
C SER A 811 -19.06 6.37 -14.60
N LEU A 812 -18.42 5.25 -14.94
CA LEU A 812 -16.96 5.14 -14.86
C LEU A 812 -16.32 6.20 -15.77
N TYR A 813 -15.38 6.97 -15.24
CA TYR A 813 -14.84 8.16 -15.89
C TYR A 813 -13.53 7.86 -16.60
N GLY A 814 -13.55 7.97 -17.93
CA GLY A 814 -12.38 7.87 -18.79
C GLY A 814 -11.82 6.45 -19.00
N ILE A 815 -10.72 6.36 -19.74
CA ILE A 815 -9.94 5.14 -20.00
C ILE A 815 -8.48 5.31 -19.58
N GLY A 816 -7.71 4.23 -19.48
CA GLY A 816 -6.26 4.28 -19.19
C GLY A 816 -5.88 4.26 -17.71
N LEU A 817 -6.85 4.42 -16.79
CA LEU A 817 -6.66 4.14 -15.36
C LEU A 817 -6.87 2.64 -15.10
N PRO A 818 -5.91 1.93 -14.51
CA PRO A 818 -6.10 0.54 -14.05
C PRO A 818 -7.21 0.43 -12.99
N ASP A 819 -7.69 -0.79 -12.69
CA ASP A 819 -8.71 -1.06 -11.64
C ASP A 819 -8.10 -0.91 -10.23
N ALA A 820 -7.67 0.31 -9.92
CA ALA A 820 -6.96 0.70 -8.72
C ALA A 820 -7.87 1.52 -7.79
N ALA A 821 -7.66 1.36 -6.48
CA ALA A 821 -8.35 2.18 -5.51
C ALA A 821 -7.86 3.63 -5.56
N VAL A 822 -8.80 4.58 -5.55
CA VAL A 822 -8.52 6.02 -5.61
C VAL A 822 -8.84 6.62 -4.25
N PHE A 823 -7.82 7.01 -3.49
CA PHE A 823 -7.97 7.45 -2.10
C PHE A 823 -8.25 8.93 -1.98
N ASP A 824 -7.86 9.72 -2.99
CA ASP A 824 -8.12 11.15 -2.98
C ASP A 824 -8.17 11.74 -4.40
N LEU A 825 -8.91 12.84 -4.52
CA LEU A 825 -9.15 13.54 -5.77
C LEU A 825 -8.95 15.04 -5.57
N ALA A 826 -8.41 15.72 -6.58
CA ALA A 826 -8.33 17.17 -6.60
C ALA A 826 -8.44 17.72 -8.03
N ILE A 827 -8.96 18.93 -8.18
CA ILE A 827 -9.05 19.60 -9.47
C ILE A 827 -7.98 20.69 -9.52
N SER A 828 -7.04 20.60 -10.46
CA SER A 828 -5.96 21.58 -10.65
C SER A 828 -6.46 22.91 -11.21
N SER A 829 -5.62 23.93 -11.15
CA SER A 829 -5.92 25.30 -11.58
C SER A 829 -6.30 25.43 -13.06
N ASP A 830 -5.82 24.51 -13.90
CA ASP A 830 -6.15 24.40 -15.33
C ASP A 830 -7.32 23.45 -15.62
N GLY A 831 -7.97 22.93 -14.57
CA GLY A 831 -9.15 22.10 -14.69
C GLY A 831 -8.87 20.63 -15.01
N HIS A 832 -7.67 20.09 -14.78
CA HIS A 832 -7.48 18.64 -14.80
C HIS A 832 -7.97 18.03 -13.48
N LEU A 833 -8.58 16.85 -13.57
CA LEU A 833 -8.85 16.03 -12.40
C LEU A 833 -7.63 15.16 -12.11
N ARG A 834 -7.18 15.17 -10.86
CA ARG A 834 -6.06 14.38 -10.36
C ARG A 834 -6.55 13.29 -9.43
N ALA A 835 -5.97 12.10 -9.58
CA ALA A 835 -6.27 10.93 -8.79
C ALA A 835 -5.02 10.41 -8.08
N ALA A 836 -5.09 10.39 -6.74
CA ALA A 836 -4.17 9.67 -5.88
C ALA A 836 -4.62 8.21 -5.79
N THR A 837 -3.87 7.31 -6.44
CA THR A 837 -4.16 5.87 -6.39
C THR A 837 -3.36 5.19 -5.29
N HIS A 838 -3.92 4.14 -4.72
CA HIS A 838 -3.24 3.29 -3.78
C HIS A 838 -2.62 2.10 -4.53
N GLY A 839 -1.37 2.25 -5.00
CA GLY A 839 -0.62 1.16 -5.64
C GLY A 839 -0.24 1.39 -7.11
N ARG A 840 -0.67 2.50 -7.73
CA ARG A 840 -0.34 2.82 -9.13
C ARG A 840 0.20 4.24 -9.33
N GLY A 841 0.48 4.95 -8.24
CA GLY A 841 0.96 6.32 -8.24
C GLY A 841 -0.15 7.34 -8.51
N PHE A 842 0.18 8.37 -9.27
CA PHE A 842 -0.63 9.56 -9.48
C PHE A 842 -1.07 9.66 -10.94
N TYR A 843 -2.32 10.04 -11.19
CA TYR A 843 -2.88 10.19 -12.55
C TYR A 843 -3.57 11.54 -12.73
N GLU A 844 -3.61 12.01 -13.97
CA GLU A 844 -4.38 13.18 -14.39
C GLU A 844 -5.28 12.88 -15.60
N ILE A 845 -6.39 13.60 -15.71
CA ILE A 845 -7.28 13.56 -16.87
C ILE A 845 -7.84 14.95 -17.14
N VAL A 846 -7.93 15.32 -18.42
CA VAL A 846 -8.61 16.55 -18.84
C VAL A 846 -10.10 16.37 -18.57
N LYS A 847 -10.74 17.33 -17.88
CA LYS A 847 -12.20 17.33 -17.73
C LYS A 847 -12.86 17.39 -19.11
N ALA A 848 -13.92 16.61 -19.30
CA ALA A 848 -14.81 16.84 -20.45
C ALA A 848 -15.41 18.25 -20.34
N PRO A 849 -15.52 19.00 -21.45
CA PRO A 849 -16.02 20.37 -21.45
C PRO A 849 -17.50 20.49 -21.08
#